data_AF-A0A9X3MTE2-F1
#
_entry.id   AF-A0A9X3MTE2-F1
#
_cell.length_a   1.000
_cell.length_b   1.000
_cell.length_c   1.000
_cell.angle_alpha   90.00
_cell.angle_beta   90.00
_cell.angle_gamma   90.00
#
_symmetry.space_group_name_H-M   'P 1'
#
loop_
_entity.id
_entity.type
_entity.pdbx_description
1 polymer ?
#
loop_
_entity_poly.entity_id
_entity_poly.type
_entity_poly.pdbx_seq_one_letter_code
_entity_poly.pdbx_strand_id
1 'polypeptide(L)'
;MFKRVAVLALTVALSAAAQAQAAGPTKLTVEQQPHPLAVENLDSPAFGWSVSDARIGAMQTAYELRVGTSPGAADAWDSGKVVSDASANVAYAGPALKPQQRYWWSVRTWDADGKAGDWSDAASFGTAVKGDWQGQPIWTSVPALGSDYSLEADFSVTTVALGIKFRASGGNSFMWQIRGDSSNELRPHVQVNGTYTQMKAVKLPMTIGLNTIHHLKLDAIGSTITTSIDGVVVDTTTDTRNPSGSVGFRTGSTESGKVDNVKVTSTGGTVLYANDFNAASTDFSCGTVAGGVLSVGTSKDCAYGLTDNWAFLRKGFTVADKPIAWATAYVTARSTEPAHQYVYKLSLNGRFVGVGPTRAITDSTTTMYNAYDVGALLEPGANALGALAYTTSDKRFLAQLVIAYVDGTRDVIASDGTWKTLPGATAIPDGGSIGTSYYAAPVENIDARKYPSGFDTPGFDDGAWSAAVTKAAVPALSGTPAAPVQQQLIAPVRITKLGDRHYLLDFGHTVVGGLELKADGVGGEPVEIRLGEELSSPTAVDYTLRAGNTYRDTWTLRPGAQTLSLWGYRVFRYAEVIGAPQDLTADNVQAAALVYPYDANASSWSSSSAPLDQVFDFSRTGVRALNLDLHMDSPTRERAPYEGDNLIHSLIQGYDDGDWTDSAYTMEWLAVNETWPAEWRFSSILSIYQYWEATGDLGPARRRYADLKAFLPTQYLRSDGLVEKAPGSSSQANADLVDWPDAERDGYVFTTVNTVINSWSYRAYVDMAQLAAAMGDAENAATWNGIAEKLRAAINAKLFDPATGSYFDGLTTTHRAVHASVFPVAMGVAGPDQIGPATAYIAQRGMVCSVFCANFLVDALYKAGRADDAMRMLTGTGQRSWLHMIALGAGSPMEAWDPALKSNTTFSHPWAGSPAYLVYRGALGIEPLEPGYKRFAVRPQPGGLTHAEGVTPTVRGPVSAAFATPGGAKLDLAVTAPANTSARVTLPGSDPTVYVDHRARTGVVGADGVSVDVPAGCHLVSTRGASGTPDSVLAFAVAHGCDTAAPVLTLPSEVRATSATAAGTAVTFTATAADAVDDAVAAVCDPASGATFPVGATTVHCTATDASGNTASGTFDVLVTWAVGADGGAGGTVPATLALTLGAPATFGPFTPGLAKDYTASTTANVISTAGDAALTVSDPGHLTNGTFTLPSPLTVAFSKSTWTAPVANDPVTITFNQHIGATDPLRTGTYATTLTFTLSTTSP
;
A
#
# COMPACT_ATOMS: atom_id res chain seq x y z
N MET A 1 -48.57 -35.38 -7.70
CA MET A 1 -49.66 -35.88 -6.83
C MET A 1 -49.20 -37.16 -6.13
N PHE A 2 -49.15 -37.09 -4.79
CA PHE A 2 -49.16 -38.12 -3.72
C PHE A 2 -48.58 -39.51 -4.01
N LYS A 3 -47.39 -39.87 -3.49
CA LYS A 3 -47.02 -40.24 -2.09
C LYS A 3 -47.76 -41.47 -1.54
N ARG A 4 -47.02 -42.58 -1.39
CA ARG A 4 -47.25 -43.66 -0.43
C ARG A 4 -46.02 -43.85 0.46
N VAL A 5 -46.34 -44.21 1.70
CA VAL A 5 -45.56 -44.36 2.93
C VAL A 5 -44.56 -45.51 2.88
N ALA A 6 -43.41 -45.34 3.55
CA ALA A 6 -42.72 -46.43 4.25
C ALA A 6 -41.96 -45.90 5.48
N VAL A 7 -42.05 -46.70 6.55
CA VAL A 7 -41.61 -46.55 7.94
C VAL A 7 -40.09 -46.49 8.08
N LEU A 8 -39.56 -45.72 9.04
CA LEU A 8 -38.21 -45.93 9.58
C LEU A 8 -38.17 -45.76 11.10
N ALA A 9 -37.48 -46.70 11.74
CA ALA A 9 -37.31 -46.88 13.18
C ALA A 9 -36.48 -45.75 13.82
N LEU A 10 -36.88 -45.36 15.04
CA LEU A 10 -36.18 -44.38 15.86
C LEU A 10 -35.15 -45.09 16.74
N THR A 11 -33.88 -45.09 16.33
CA THR A 11 -32.74 -45.40 17.21
C THR A 11 -32.34 -44.15 17.98
N VAL A 12 -32.27 -44.28 19.30
CA VAL A 12 -31.74 -43.28 20.25
C VAL A 12 -30.28 -42.99 19.89
N ALA A 13 -29.97 -41.76 19.48
CA ALA A 13 -28.61 -41.25 19.37
C ALA A 13 -28.38 -40.23 20.48
N LEU A 14 -27.41 -40.52 21.36
CA LEU A 14 -26.84 -39.53 22.26
C LEU A 14 -26.28 -38.38 21.40
N SER A 15 -26.76 -37.16 21.64
CA SER A 15 -26.20 -35.94 21.06
C SER A 15 -24.83 -35.68 21.69
N ALA A 16 -23.77 -36.06 20.98
CA ALA A 16 -22.46 -35.46 21.19
C ALA A 16 -22.56 -33.97 20.81
N ALA A 17 -22.10 -33.08 21.69
CA ALA A 17 -21.99 -31.66 21.40
C ALA A 17 -21.12 -31.49 20.14
N ALA A 18 -21.68 -30.89 19.10
CA ALA A 18 -20.94 -30.56 17.88
C ALA A 18 -20.04 -29.36 18.18
N GLN A 19 -18.74 -29.61 18.38
CA GLN A 19 -17.73 -28.55 18.32
C GLN A 19 -17.79 -27.92 16.93
N ALA A 20 -17.80 -26.58 16.86
CA ALA A 20 -17.80 -25.84 15.61
C ALA A 20 -16.60 -26.27 14.73
N GLN A 21 -16.87 -26.64 13.48
CA GLN A 21 -15.85 -27.03 12.51
C GLN A 21 -15.01 -25.79 12.13
N ALA A 22 -13.69 -25.92 11.99
CA ALA A 22 -12.84 -24.81 11.53
C ALA A 22 -13.23 -24.38 10.12
N ALA A 23 -13.38 -23.06 9.91
CA ALA A 23 -13.71 -22.48 8.62
C ALA A 23 -12.57 -22.64 7.61
N GLY A 24 -12.87 -22.45 6.33
CA GLY A 24 -11.87 -22.48 5.27
C GLY A 24 -10.80 -21.42 5.46
N PRO A 25 -9.51 -21.72 5.18
CA PRO A 25 -8.43 -20.72 5.26
C PRO A 25 -8.71 -19.47 4.42
N THR A 26 -8.12 -18.34 4.83
CA THR A 26 -8.33 -17.02 4.23
C THR A 26 -7.01 -16.35 3.85
N LYS A 27 -7.07 -15.14 3.26
CA LYS A 27 -5.90 -14.35 2.83
C LYS A 27 -4.89 -15.18 2.02
N LEU A 28 -5.42 -15.88 1.02
CA LEU A 28 -4.66 -16.76 0.14
C LEU A 28 -3.68 -15.96 -0.72
N THR A 29 -2.43 -16.40 -0.81
CA THR A 29 -1.39 -15.78 -1.64
C THR A 29 -0.61 -16.79 -2.47
N VAL A 30 -0.08 -16.32 -3.60
CA VAL A 30 0.92 -16.98 -4.44
C VAL A 30 2.08 -16.02 -4.62
N GLU A 31 3.32 -16.45 -4.35
CA GLU A 31 4.52 -15.59 -4.33
C GLU A 31 4.28 -14.30 -3.50
N GLN A 32 3.67 -14.48 -2.32
CA GLN A 32 3.27 -13.40 -1.38
C GLN A 32 2.19 -12.42 -1.90
N GLN A 33 1.69 -12.57 -3.13
CA GLN A 33 0.61 -11.74 -3.66
C GLN A 33 -0.76 -12.44 -3.63
N PRO A 34 -1.87 -11.72 -3.42
CA PRO A 34 -3.20 -12.34 -3.42
C PRO A 34 -3.65 -12.84 -4.80
N HIS A 35 -3.36 -12.09 -5.87
CA HIS A 35 -3.82 -12.38 -7.22
C HIS A 35 -2.75 -12.07 -8.30
N PRO A 36 -1.53 -12.65 -8.23
CA PRO A 36 -0.50 -12.36 -9.21
C PRO A 36 -0.92 -12.85 -10.60
N LEU A 37 -0.63 -12.08 -11.64
CA LEU A 37 -1.06 -12.37 -13.01
C LEU A 37 0.09 -12.80 -13.94
N ALA A 38 1.33 -12.75 -13.46
CA ALA A 38 2.53 -13.07 -14.23
C ALA A 38 3.55 -13.88 -13.41
N VAL A 39 3.10 -14.93 -12.71
CA VAL A 39 3.98 -15.81 -11.93
C VAL A 39 5.04 -16.43 -12.83
N GLU A 40 6.31 -16.15 -12.54
CA GLU A 40 7.47 -16.59 -13.32
C GLU A 40 7.96 -18.00 -12.92
N ASN A 41 7.90 -18.36 -11.65
CA ASN A 41 8.28 -19.70 -11.22
C ASN A 41 7.13 -20.68 -11.55
N LEU A 42 7.23 -21.37 -12.70
CA LEU A 42 6.17 -22.29 -13.15
C LEU A 42 6.34 -23.71 -12.59
N ASP A 43 7.52 -24.04 -12.08
CA ASP A 43 7.83 -25.37 -11.57
C ASP A 43 7.45 -25.52 -10.10
N SER A 44 7.57 -24.43 -9.33
CA SER A 44 7.43 -24.49 -7.86
C SER A 44 6.98 -23.15 -7.27
N PRO A 45 5.89 -22.51 -7.74
CA PRO A 45 5.43 -21.27 -7.11
C PRO A 45 5.05 -21.49 -5.64
N ALA A 46 5.27 -20.50 -4.80
CA ALA A 46 5.03 -20.58 -3.35
C ALA A 46 3.60 -20.13 -2.97
N PHE A 47 2.88 -20.91 -2.18
CA PHE A 47 1.55 -20.60 -1.65
C PHE A 47 1.58 -20.16 -0.18
N GLY A 48 0.65 -19.29 0.21
CA GLY A 48 0.45 -18.87 1.60
C GLY A 48 -1.03 -18.71 1.95
N TRP A 49 -1.38 -18.89 3.23
CA TRP A 49 -2.72 -18.72 3.77
C TRP A 49 -2.74 -18.46 5.27
N SER A 50 -3.77 -17.74 5.72
CA SER A 50 -4.12 -17.58 7.13
C SER A 50 -5.08 -18.70 7.56
N VAL A 51 -4.74 -19.39 8.65
CA VAL A 51 -5.59 -20.44 9.22
C VAL A 51 -6.78 -19.77 9.93
N SER A 52 -8.01 -20.16 9.57
CA SER A 52 -9.24 -19.56 10.09
C SER A 52 -9.87 -20.43 11.17
N ASP A 53 -9.27 -20.37 12.36
CA ASP A 53 -9.69 -21.13 13.54
C ASP A 53 -9.58 -20.22 14.78
N ALA A 54 -10.72 -19.89 15.39
CA ALA A 54 -10.78 -18.94 16.50
C ALA A 54 -10.50 -19.58 17.87
N ARG A 55 -10.35 -20.91 17.95
CA ARG A 55 -10.12 -21.61 19.23
C ARG A 55 -8.77 -21.19 19.83
N ILE A 56 -8.74 -21.06 21.14
CA ILE A 56 -7.48 -20.87 21.88
C ILE A 56 -6.55 -22.06 21.63
N GLY A 57 -5.31 -21.78 21.22
CA GLY A 57 -4.32 -22.78 20.87
C GLY A 57 -4.54 -23.46 19.52
N ALA A 58 -5.39 -22.90 18.66
CA ALA A 58 -5.59 -23.41 17.31
C ALA A 58 -4.26 -23.54 16.54
N MET A 59 -4.00 -24.75 16.05
CA MET A 59 -2.79 -25.08 15.30
C MET A 59 -3.13 -26.00 14.13
N GLN A 60 -2.52 -25.73 12.98
CA GLN A 60 -2.60 -26.60 11.82
C GLN A 60 -1.65 -27.80 12.00
N THR A 61 -2.12 -29.01 11.75
CA THR A 61 -1.28 -30.23 11.75
C THR A 61 -1.07 -30.80 10.34
N ALA A 62 -1.96 -30.47 9.41
CA ALA A 62 -1.86 -30.86 8.00
C ALA A 62 -2.62 -29.88 7.10
N TYR A 63 -2.35 -29.93 5.80
CA TYR A 63 -3.09 -29.22 4.76
C TYR A 63 -3.33 -30.08 3.52
N GLU A 64 -4.25 -29.65 2.66
CA GLU A 64 -4.47 -30.20 1.31
C GLU A 64 -4.74 -29.03 0.36
N LEU A 65 -3.98 -28.98 -0.73
CA LEU A 65 -4.06 -27.98 -1.79
C LEU A 65 -4.64 -28.62 -3.04
N ARG A 66 -5.53 -27.90 -3.71
CA ARG A 66 -6.01 -28.22 -5.05
C ARG A 66 -5.72 -27.07 -5.98
N VAL A 67 -5.15 -27.37 -7.14
CA VAL A 67 -4.88 -26.41 -8.22
C VAL A 67 -5.49 -26.97 -9.50
N GLY A 68 -6.23 -26.12 -10.21
CA GLY A 68 -6.91 -26.50 -11.43
C GLY A 68 -7.16 -25.35 -12.40
N THR A 69 -7.72 -25.68 -13.56
CA THR A 69 -7.99 -24.73 -14.66
C THR A 69 -9.35 -24.04 -14.55
N SER A 70 -10.13 -24.36 -13.51
CA SER A 70 -11.39 -23.72 -13.14
C SER A 70 -11.59 -23.77 -11.61
N PRO A 71 -12.43 -22.90 -11.02
CA PRO A 71 -12.73 -22.94 -9.58
C PRO A 71 -13.11 -24.35 -9.08
N GLY A 72 -12.45 -24.81 -8.02
CA GLY A 72 -12.69 -26.12 -7.38
C GLY A 72 -12.14 -27.34 -8.12
N ALA A 73 -11.57 -27.18 -9.33
CA ALA A 73 -10.92 -28.28 -10.04
C ALA A 73 -9.52 -28.58 -9.45
N ALA A 74 -9.10 -29.83 -9.58
CA ALA A 74 -7.78 -30.33 -9.19
C ALA A 74 -7.06 -31.03 -10.36
N ASP A 75 -7.34 -30.57 -11.59
CA ASP A 75 -6.82 -31.14 -12.84
C ASP A 75 -5.38 -30.73 -13.16
N ALA A 76 -4.80 -29.78 -12.41
CA ALA A 76 -3.38 -29.45 -12.46
C ALA A 76 -2.60 -30.16 -11.33
N TRP A 77 -3.08 -30.05 -10.09
CA TRP A 77 -2.45 -30.68 -8.93
C TRP A 77 -3.44 -30.88 -7.77
N ASP A 78 -3.32 -32.01 -7.08
CA ASP A 78 -3.90 -32.26 -5.76
C ASP A 78 -2.75 -32.75 -4.86
N SER A 79 -2.47 -32.04 -3.78
CA SER A 79 -1.38 -32.43 -2.88
C SER A 79 -1.70 -33.69 -2.07
N GLY A 80 -2.97 -34.06 -1.96
CA GLY A 80 -3.48 -34.91 -0.89
C GLY A 80 -3.23 -34.28 0.48
N LYS A 81 -3.51 -35.03 1.55
CA LYS A 81 -3.23 -34.60 2.92
C LYS A 81 -1.72 -34.62 3.18
N VAL A 82 -1.12 -33.44 3.37
CA VAL A 82 0.29 -33.26 3.73
C VAL A 82 0.40 -32.93 5.21
N VAL A 83 1.10 -33.76 5.98
CA VAL A 83 1.34 -33.53 7.42
C VAL A 83 2.41 -32.44 7.58
N SER A 84 1.97 -31.24 7.95
CA SER A 84 2.83 -30.06 8.12
C SER A 84 2.04 -28.91 8.77
N ASP A 85 2.71 -28.13 9.60
CA ASP A 85 2.23 -26.86 10.17
C ASP A 85 2.56 -25.65 9.27
N ALA A 86 3.17 -25.87 8.10
CA ALA A 86 3.48 -24.80 7.16
C ALA A 86 2.19 -24.22 6.56
N SER A 87 2.07 -22.88 6.62
CA SER A 87 0.97 -22.12 6.00
C SER A 87 1.47 -20.89 5.23
N ALA A 88 2.78 -20.72 5.11
CA ALA A 88 3.43 -19.68 4.32
C ALA A 88 4.61 -20.30 3.56
N ASN A 89 4.89 -19.79 2.37
CA ASN A 89 5.95 -20.26 1.47
C ASN A 89 5.87 -21.76 1.14
N VAL A 90 4.66 -22.31 1.02
CA VAL A 90 4.43 -23.71 0.69
C VAL A 90 4.61 -23.92 -0.81
N ALA A 91 5.67 -24.61 -1.20
CA ALA A 91 5.98 -24.86 -2.60
C ALA A 91 4.92 -25.73 -3.30
N TYR A 92 4.50 -25.32 -4.49
CA TYR A 92 3.83 -26.17 -5.45
C TYR A 92 4.70 -27.40 -5.76
N ALA A 93 4.12 -28.59 -5.68
CA ALA A 93 4.82 -29.85 -5.98
C ALA A 93 4.13 -30.67 -7.08
N GLY A 94 3.29 -30.02 -7.88
CA GLY A 94 2.63 -30.63 -9.03
C GLY A 94 3.48 -30.60 -10.30
N PRO A 95 2.93 -31.05 -11.44
CA PRO A 95 3.56 -30.91 -12.75
C PRO A 95 3.76 -29.44 -13.11
N ALA A 96 4.84 -29.12 -13.85
CA ALA A 96 5.13 -27.75 -14.29
C ALA A 96 3.89 -27.07 -14.92
N LEU A 97 3.61 -25.86 -14.45
CA LEU A 97 2.48 -25.06 -14.91
C LEU A 97 2.73 -24.58 -16.34
N LYS A 98 1.64 -24.39 -17.09
CA LYS A 98 1.71 -23.89 -18.47
C LYS A 98 1.85 -22.38 -18.45
N PRO A 99 2.65 -21.78 -19.35
CA PRO A 99 2.67 -20.34 -19.52
C PRO A 99 1.33 -19.82 -20.04
N GLN A 100 1.03 -18.54 -19.81
CA GLN A 100 -0.18 -17.85 -20.29
C GLN A 100 -1.48 -18.57 -19.92
N GLN A 101 -1.54 -19.06 -18.69
CA GLN A 101 -2.66 -19.79 -18.12
C GLN A 101 -3.06 -19.15 -16.79
N ARG A 102 -4.37 -19.01 -16.58
CA ARG A 102 -4.94 -18.77 -15.26
C ARG A 102 -5.28 -20.09 -14.57
N TYR A 103 -4.88 -20.20 -13.31
CA TYR A 103 -5.17 -21.33 -12.43
C TYR A 103 -6.01 -20.84 -11.25
N TRP A 104 -6.85 -21.74 -10.73
CA TRP A 104 -7.58 -21.56 -9.49
C TRP A 104 -7.07 -22.55 -8.47
N TRP A 105 -7.07 -22.14 -7.21
CA TRP A 105 -6.65 -23.01 -6.13
C TRP A 105 -7.47 -22.78 -4.87
N SER A 106 -7.57 -23.84 -4.09
CA SER A 106 -8.18 -23.83 -2.76
C SER A 106 -7.31 -24.66 -1.82
N VAL A 107 -7.39 -24.35 -0.54
CA VAL A 107 -6.70 -25.07 0.53
C VAL A 107 -7.68 -25.42 1.63
N ARG A 108 -7.45 -26.54 2.30
CA ARG A 108 -8.07 -26.86 3.59
C ARG A 108 -7.02 -27.34 4.59
N THR A 109 -7.33 -27.27 5.87
CA THR A 109 -6.41 -27.59 6.96
C THR A 109 -6.97 -28.66 7.89
N TRP A 110 -6.10 -29.25 8.71
CA TRP A 110 -6.49 -30.11 9.83
C TRP A 110 -6.03 -29.49 11.14
N ASP A 111 -6.88 -29.57 12.15
CA ASP A 111 -6.57 -29.09 13.50
C ASP A 111 -5.74 -30.10 14.31
N ALA A 112 -5.48 -29.75 15.57
CA ALA A 112 -4.76 -30.60 16.53
C ALA A 112 -5.48 -31.93 16.85
N ASP A 113 -6.81 -31.99 16.70
CA ASP A 113 -7.63 -33.20 16.89
C ASP A 113 -7.68 -34.08 15.63
N GLY A 114 -7.01 -33.66 14.55
CA GLY A 114 -7.01 -34.36 13.27
C GLY A 114 -8.33 -34.25 12.52
N LYS A 115 -9.18 -33.26 12.84
CA LYS A 115 -10.40 -32.93 12.09
C LYS A 115 -10.07 -31.99 10.94
N ALA A 116 -10.61 -32.26 9.75
CA ALA A 116 -10.42 -31.41 8.59
C ALA A 116 -11.36 -30.19 8.69
N GLY A 117 -10.87 -28.98 8.40
CA GLY A 117 -11.73 -27.81 8.20
C GLY A 117 -12.38 -27.79 6.82
N ASP A 118 -13.17 -26.75 6.58
CA ASP A 118 -13.73 -26.47 5.27
C ASP A 118 -12.65 -26.09 4.25
N TRP A 119 -13.00 -26.15 2.96
CA TRP A 119 -12.17 -25.59 1.91
C TRP A 119 -12.26 -24.07 1.94
N SER A 120 -11.15 -23.40 1.67
CA SER A 120 -11.13 -21.97 1.35
C SER A 120 -11.98 -21.68 0.12
N ASP A 121 -12.43 -20.42 0.00
CA ASP A 121 -12.85 -19.89 -1.29
C ASP A 121 -11.72 -20.06 -2.32
N ALA A 122 -12.09 -20.27 -3.59
CA ALA A 122 -11.12 -20.43 -4.65
C ALA A 122 -10.45 -19.09 -4.99
N ALA A 123 -9.14 -18.99 -4.79
CA ALA A 123 -8.32 -17.89 -5.29
C ALA A 123 -7.76 -18.25 -6.67
N SER A 124 -7.26 -17.25 -7.41
CA SER A 124 -6.66 -17.46 -8.73
C SER A 124 -5.33 -16.75 -8.89
N PHE A 125 -4.48 -17.29 -9.76
CA PHE A 125 -3.24 -16.68 -10.22
C PHE A 125 -3.01 -16.94 -11.72
N GLY A 126 -2.30 -16.02 -12.37
CA GLY A 126 -1.88 -16.10 -13.76
C GLY A 126 -0.39 -16.39 -13.89
N THR A 127 -0.02 -17.13 -14.92
CA THR A 127 1.37 -17.49 -15.23
C THR A 127 1.97 -16.58 -16.31
N ALA A 128 3.29 -16.43 -16.24
CA ALA A 128 4.08 -15.65 -17.18
C ALA A 128 4.01 -16.17 -18.64
N VAL A 129 4.46 -15.35 -19.59
CA VAL A 129 4.45 -15.66 -21.03
C VAL A 129 5.61 -16.61 -21.44
N LYS A 130 6.75 -16.57 -20.71
CA LYS A 130 7.94 -17.45 -20.89
C LYS A 130 8.53 -17.53 -22.31
N GLY A 131 8.43 -16.46 -23.10
CA GLY A 131 9.02 -16.40 -24.44
C GLY A 131 8.09 -16.84 -25.57
N ASP A 132 6.90 -17.36 -25.28
CA ASP A 132 5.85 -17.70 -26.25
C ASP A 132 5.02 -16.47 -26.68
N TRP A 133 5.71 -15.34 -26.87
CA TRP A 133 5.08 -14.10 -27.35
C TRP A 133 4.68 -14.27 -28.82
N GLN A 134 3.40 -14.08 -29.11
CA GLN A 134 2.86 -14.00 -30.47
C GLN A 134 2.94 -12.57 -31.01
N GLY A 135 3.03 -11.57 -30.12
CA GLY A 135 3.19 -10.17 -30.48
C GLY A 135 4.58 -9.81 -30.98
N GLN A 136 4.64 -8.86 -31.89
CA GLN A 136 5.84 -8.19 -32.35
C GLN A 136 5.92 -6.79 -31.72
N PRO A 137 7.10 -6.36 -31.24
CA PRO A 137 7.27 -4.98 -30.82
C PRO A 137 6.99 -4.03 -32.00
N ILE A 138 6.24 -2.96 -31.75
CA ILE A 138 5.78 -2.00 -32.75
C ILE A 138 6.09 -0.57 -32.32
N TRP A 139 6.12 0.36 -33.27
CA TRP A 139 6.15 1.79 -33.02
C TRP A 139 5.49 2.58 -34.16
N THR A 140 5.31 3.88 -33.96
CA THR A 140 4.84 4.78 -35.02
C THR A 140 5.91 5.00 -36.09
N SER A 141 5.47 5.20 -37.33
CA SER A 141 6.32 5.73 -38.40
C SER A 141 6.34 7.26 -38.35
N VAL A 142 7.52 7.85 -38.48
CA VAL A 142 7.68 9.26 -38.88
C VAL A 142 8.19 9.26 -40.32
N PRO A 143 7.71 10.13 -41.22
CA PRO A 143 8.31 10.28 -42.53
C PRO A 143 9.79 10.67 -42.39
N ALA A 144 10.69 9.71 -42.62
CA ALA A 144 12.12 9.98 -42.66
C ALA A 144 12.44 10.74 -43.96
N LEU A 145 13.19 11.85 -43.87
CA LEU A 145 13.62 12.60 -45.05
C LEU A 145 14.69 11.86 -45.88
N GLY A 146 15.19 10.73 -45.39
CA GLY A 146 16.19 9.90 -46.08
C GLY A 146 17.63 10.44 -45.99
N SER A 147 18.55 9.79 -46.70
CA SER A 147 19.94 10.23 -46.85
C SER A 147 20.12 11.22 -48.00
N ASP A 148 19.39 11.00 -49.10
CA ASP A 148 19.53 11.76 -50.33
C ASP A 148 18.24 12.51 -50.67
N TYR A 149 18.33 13.84 -50.69
CA TYR A 149 17.19 14.71 -50.97
C TYR A 149 17.64 16.09 -51.46
N SER A 150 16.68 16.81 -52.03
CA SER A 150 16.76 18.24 -52.30
C SER A 150 15.94 18.99 -51.26
N LEU A 151 16.53 20.00 -50.62
CA LEU A 151 15.86 20.95 -49.73
C LEU A 151 15.76 22.30 -50.44
N GLU A 152 14.54 22.81 -50.56
CA GLU A 152 14.22 24.13 -51.10
C GLU A 152 13.55 24.97 -50.01
N ALA A 153 13.85 26.27 -49.96
CA ALA A 153 13.19 27.22 -49.08
C ALA A 153 13.39 28.66 -49.57
N ASP A 154 12.38 29.50 -49.39
CA ASP A 154 12.54 30.95 -49.49
C ASP A 154 13.00 31.47 -48.12
N PHE A 155 14.00 32.34 -48.09
CA PHE A 155 14.54 32.86 -46.85
C PHE A 155 14.89 34.34 -46.94
N SER A 156 14.91 35.01 -45.79
CA SER A 156 15.51 36.34 -45.64
C SER A 156 16.28 36.42 -44.32
N VAL A 157 17.46 37.07 -44.35
CA VAL A 157 18.23 37.34 -43.14
C VAL A 157 17.72 38.65 -42.53
N THR A 158 17.35 38.66 -41.25
CA THR A 158 16.78 39.88 -40.63
C THR A 158 17.81 40.69 -39.85
N THR A 159 18.93 40.08 -39.42
CA THR A 159 20.01 40.76 -38.66
C THR A 159 21.42 40.51 -39.20
N VAL A 160 22.03 39.35 -38.93
CA VAL A 160 23.41 39.03 -39.33
C VAL A 160 23.47 37.82 -40.25
N ALA A 161 22.83 36.72 -39.85
CA ALA A 161 22.83 35.48 -40.62
C ALA A 161 21.58 34.63 -40.33
N LEU A 162 21.34 33.65 -41.19
CA LEU A 162 20.43 32.53 -40.95
C LEU A 162 21.16 31.23 -41.28
N GLY A 163 21.15 30.27 -40.36
CA GLY A 163 21.70 28.94 -40.57
C GLY A 163 20.64 27.98 -41.10
N ILE A 164 20.92 27.31 -42.22
CA ILE A 164 20.10 26.22 -42.75
C ILE A 164 20.72 24.90 -42.31
N LYS A 165 20.01 24.18 -41.45
CA LYS A 165 20.46 22.91 -40.88
C LYS A 165 19.92 21.76 -41.72
N PHE A 166 20.71 20.73 -41.95
CA PHE A 166 20.27 19.55 -42.70
C PHE A 166 21.10 18.31 -42.35
N ARG A 167 20.59 17.11 -42.68
CA ARG A 167 21.07 15.81 -42.20
C ARG A 167 21.32 15.81 -40.68
N ALA A 168 20.38 16.41 -39.94
CA ALA A 168 20.45 16.53 -38.50
C ALA A 168 19.98 15.25 -37.79
N SER A 169 20.81 14.68 -36.92
CA SER A 169 20.51 13.51 -36.10
C SER A 169 21.41 13.45 -34.85
N GLY A 170 20.82 13.35 -33.65
CA GLY A 170 21.55 13.03 -32.41
C GLY A 170 22.78 13.91 -32.13
N GLY A 171 22.66 15.23 -32.26
CA GLY A 171 23.76 16.18 -32.05
C GLY A 171 24.77 16.27 -33.21
N ASN A 172 24.51 15.56 -34.31
CA ASN A 172 25.28 15.63 -35.55
C ASN A 172 24.44 16.31 -36.65
N SER A 173 25.03 17.17 -37.46
CA SER A 173 24.34 17.87 -38.55
C SER A 173 25.30 18.59 -39.51
N PHE A 174 24.79 19.03 -40.65
CA PHE A 174 25.38 20.14 -41.39
C PHE A 174 24.57 21.41 -41.15
N MET A 175 25.23 22.58 -41.13
CA MET A 175 24.58 23.89 -40.96
C MET A 175 25.24 24.96 -41.82
N TRP A 176 24.52 25.41 -42.84
CA TRP A 176 24.99 26.38 -43.81
C TRP A 176 24.56 27.76 -43.32
N GLN A 177 25.51 28.51 -42.75
CA GLN A 177 25.27 29.86 -42.26
C GLN A 177 25.35 30.85 -43.42
N ILE A 178 24.22 31.44 -43.80
CA ILE A 178 24.12 32.44 -44.85
C ILE A 178 24.14 33.82 -44.19
N ARG A 179 25.18 34.62 -44.46
CA ARG A 179 25.38 35.93 -43.85
C ARG A 179 24.84 37.04 -44.75
N GLY A 180 23.94 37.86 -44.19
CA GLY A 180 23.37 39.04 -44.85
C GLY A 180 23.98 40.38 -44.38
N ASP A 181 25.05 40.31 -43.61
CA ASP A 181 25.86 41.47 -43.23
C ASP A 181 26.89 41.82 -44.33
N SER A 182 27.77 42.79 -44.05
CA SER A 182 28.80 43.23 -45.02
C SER A 182 29.77 42.13 -45.46
N SER A 183 29.83 40.99 -44.74
CA SER A 183 30.65 39.86 -45.15
C SER A 183 30.09 39.14 -46.38
N ASN A 184 28.76 39.09 -46.57
CA ASN A 184 28.10 38.47 -47.73
C ASN A 184 28.68 37.08 -48.11
N GLU A 185 28.66 36.16 -47.15
CA GLU A 185 29.31 34.85 -47.21
C GLU A 185 28.32 33.73 -46.89
N LEU A 186 28.52 32.58 -47.55
CA LEU A 186 28.04 31.29 -47.08
C LEU A 186 29.15 30.61 -46.28
N ARG A 187 28.85 30.20 -45.05
CA ARG A 187 29.78 29.48 -44.17
C ARG A 187 29.23 28.09 -43.83
N PRO A 188 29.64 27.05 -44.58
CA PRO A 188 29.32 25.67 -44.25
C PRO A 188 29.95 25.25 -42.91
N HIS A 189 29.15 24.62 -42.04
CA HIS A 189 29.60 24.03 -40.79
C HIS A 189 29.18 22.56 -40.71
N VAL A 190 30.02 21.75 -40.05
CA VAL A 190 29.67 20.38 -39.64
C VAL A 190 29.57 20.33 -38.13
N GLN A 191 28.54 19.67 -37.62
CA GLN A 191 28.37 19.36 -36.21
C GLN A 191 28.66 17.88 -35.98
N VAL A 192 29.52 17.59 -35.00
CA VAL A 192 29.79 16.22 -34.53
C VAL A 192 29.66 16.21 -33.01
N ASN A 193 28.83 15.32 -32.47
CA ASN A 193 28.57 15.17 -31.03
C ASN A 193 28.32 16.51 -30.31
N GLY A 194 27.48 17.36 -30.91
CA GLY A 194 27.07 18.65 -30.35
C GLY A 194 27.97 19.83 -30.71
N THR A 195 29.21 19.60 -31.16
CA THR A 195 30.17 20.68 -31.44
C THR A 195 30.17 21.06 -32.93
N TYR A 196 29.95 22.34 -33.23
CA TYR A 196 30.04 22.88 -34.60
C TYR A 196 31.46 23.29 -34.96
N THR A 197 31.90 22.92 -36.16
CA THR A 197 33.17 23.37 -36.76
C THR A 197 32.89 24.00 -38.12
N GLN A 198 33.36 25.22 -38.35
CA GLN A 198 33.30 25.87 -39.66
C GLN A 198 34.23 25.13 -40.63
N MET A 199 33.71 24.74 -41.79
CA MET A 199 34.47 24.02 -42.82
C MET A 199 35.20 24.98 -43.75
N LYS A 200 34.52 26.05 -44.17
CA LYS A 200 35.04 27.08 -45.08
C LYS A 200 34.17 28.35 -45.02
N ALA A 201 34.61 29.41 -45.70
CA ALA A 201 33.80 30.60 -45.99
C ALA A 201 33.83 30.85 -47.50
N VAL A 202 32.67 31.04 -48.11
CA VAL A 202 32.50 31.21 -49.56
C VAL A 202 31.83 32.56 -49.80
N LYS A 203 32.47 33.43 -50.58
CA LYS A 203 31.90 34.72 -50.95
C LYS A 203 30.72 34.51 -51.91
N LEU A 204 29.58 35.11 -51.60
CA LEU A 204 28.38 34.96 -52.43
C LEU A 204 28.44 35.91 -53.66
N PRO A 205 28.06 35.43 -54.86
CA PRO A 205 28.08 36.23 -56.10
C PRO A 205 26.90 37.22 -56.20
N MET A 206 25.92 37.09 -55.32
CA MET A 206 24.80 38.02 -55.14
C MET A 206 24.87 38.65 -53.75
N THR A 207 24.27 39.83 -53.57
CA THR A 207 24.12 40.47 -52.26
C THR A 207 22.94 39.86 -51.52
N ILE A 208 23.19 39.21 -50.38
CA ILE A 208 22.15 38.81 -49.44
C ILE A 208 21.84 40.01 -48.56
N GLY A 209 20.88 40.84 -48.97
CA GLY A 209 20.46 42.01 -48.21
C GLY A 209 19.63 41.62 -46.98
N LEU A 210 19.64 42.47 -45.95
CA LEU A 210 18.72 42.29 -44.82
C LEU A 210 17.27 42.46 -45.27
N ASN A 211 16.42 41.52 -44.86
CA ASN A 211 14.99 41.46 -45.20
C ASN A 211 14.71 41.33 -46.72
N THR A 212 15.72 40.96 -47.52
CA THR A 212 15.53 40.59 -48.92
C THR A 212 15.25 39.09 -49.00
N ILE A 213 14.22 38.71 -49.75
CA ILE A 213 13.84 37.31 -49.96
C ILE A 213 14.72 36.72 -51.06
N HIS A 214 15.30 35.55 -50.78
CA HIS A 214 16.09 34.75 -51.71
C HIS A 214 15.58 33.32 -51.72
N HIS A 215 15.78 32.62 -52.82
CA HIS A 215 15.41 31.21 -52.95
C HIS A 215 16.63 30.32 -52.79
N LEU A 216 16.60 29.40 -51.83
CA LEU A 216 17.65 28.41 -51.58
C LEU A 216 17.25 27.06 -52.18
N LYS A 217 18.22 26.38 -52.79
CA LYS A 217 18.17 24.96 -53.07
C LYS A 217 19.44 24.25 -52.61
N LEU A 218 19.29 23.14 -51.90
CA LEU A 218 20.35 22.29 -51.36
C LEU A 218 20.15 20.84 -51.82
N ASP A 219 20.97 20.37 -52.76
CA ASP A 219 20.99 18.98 -53.19
C ASP A 219 22.03 18.21 -52.37
N ALA A 220 21.59 17.40 -51.41
CA ALA A 220 22.44 16.59 -50.55
C ALA A 220 22.38 15.13 -51.01
N ILE A 221 23.27 14.74 -51.93
CA ILE A 221 23.26 13.44 -52.62
C ILE A 221 24.57 12.68 -52.35
N GLY A 222 24.49 11.52 -51.72
CA GLY A 222 25.65 10.76 -51.28
C GLY A 222 26.49 11.59 -50.30
N SER A 223 27.78 11.77 -50.60
CA SER A 223 28.67 12.65 -49.83
C SER A 223 28.73 14.08 -50.35
N THR A 224 28.01 14.41 -51.42
CA THR A 224 28.12 15.72 -52.09
C THR A 224 26.89 16.58 -51.80
N ILE A 225 27.15 17.81 -51.39
CA ILE A 225 26.14 18.83 -51.07
C ILE A 225 26.36 19.99 -52.03
N THR A 226 25.40 20.23 -52.91
CA THR A 226 25.41 21.36 -53.85
C THR A 226 24.40 22.40 -53.40
N THR A 227 24.88 23.62 -53.16
CA THR A 227 24.05 24.75 -52.72
C THR A 227 23.86 25.72 -53.86
N SER A 228 22.61 26.09 -54.13
CA SER A 228 22.25 27.17 -55.05
C SER A 228 21.42 28.23 -54.33
N ILE A 229 21.66 29.49 -54.65
CA ILE A 229 20.84 30.62 -54.21
C ILE A 229 20.40 31.38 -55.46
N ASP A 230 19.10 31.66 -55.58
CA ASP A 230 18.46 32.31 -56.73
C ASP A 230 18.82 31.63 -58.07
N GLY A 231 18.92 30.29 -58.04
CA GLY A 231 19.27 29.48 -59.22
C GLY A 231 20.76 29.45 -59.58
N VAL A 232 21.63 30.16 -58.86
CA VAL A 232 23.08 30.16 -59.06
C VAL A 232 23.73 29.20 -58.06
N VAL A 233 24.53 28.23 -58.54
CA VAL A 233 25.32 27.35 -57.67
C VAL A 233 26.38 28.20 -56.96
N VAL A 234 26.27 28.32 -55.63
CA VAL A 234 27.17 29.13 -54.79
C VAL A 234 28.20 28.29 -54.06
N ASP A 235 27.93 26.99 -53.84
CA ASP A 235 28.88 26.09 -53.20
C ASP A 235 28.69 24.63 -53.63
N THR A 236 29.78 23.86 -53.60
CA THR A 236 29.75 22.40 -53.60
C THR A 236 30.70 21.90 -52.53
N THR A 237 30.17 21.13 -51.58
CA THR A 237 30.92 20.56 -50.45
C THR A 237 30.84 19.04 -50.53
N THR A 238 31.98 18.35 -50.35
CA THR A 238 32.01 16.89 -50.25
C THR A 238 32.44 16.50 -48.84
N ASP A 239 31.58 15.79 -48.12
CA ASP A 239 31.83 15.31 -46.76
C ASP A 239 31.04 14.01 -46.52
N THR A 240 31.69 13.02 -45.91
CA THR A 240 31.09 11.71 -45.64
C THR A 240 30.42 11.62 -44.26
N ARG A 241 30.62 12.62 -43.39
CA ARG A 241 29.97 12.70 -42.09
C ARG A 241 28.49 13.01 -42.27
N ASN A 242 27.68 12.61 -41.29
CA ASN A 242 26.25 12.93 -41.21
C ASN A 242 25.51 12.52 -42.51
N PRO A 243 25.41 11.23 -42.83
CA PRO A 243 24.91 10.74 -44.12
C PRO A 243 23.39 10.92 -44.29
N SER A 244 22.64 11.16 -43.22
CA SER A 244 21.18 11.29 -43.23
C SER A 244 20.68 12.06 -42.02
N GLY A 245 19.46 12.57 -42.09
CA GLY A 245 18.79 13.21 -40.95
C GLY A 245 17.77 14.26 -41.41
N SER A 246 17.27 15.05 -40.48
CA SER A 246 16.26 16.07 -40.75
C SER A 246 16.83 17.37 -41.29
N VAL A 247 15.95 18.27 -41.76
CA VAL A 247 16.24 19.67 -42.12
C VAL A 247 15.88 20.62 -40.98
N GLY A 248 16.31 21.87 -40.95
CA GLY A 248 16.11 22.73 -39.79
C GLY A 248 16.75 24.10 -39.92
N PHE A 249 16.78 24.85 -38.82
CA PHE A 249 17.36 26.19 -38.78
C PHE A 249 18.16 26.44 -37.51
N ARG A 250 19.16 27.31 -37.61
CA ARG A 250 19.99 27.73 -36.49
C ARG A 250 20.36 29.21 -36.57
N THR A 251 20.42 29.88 -35.43
CA THR A 251 20.87 31.27 -35.26
C THR A 251 21.72 31.42 -34.00
N GLY A 252 22.80 32.18 -34.08
CA GLY A 252 23.55 32.69 -32.94
C GLY A 252 22.86 33.84 -32.19
N SER A 253 23.54 34.41 -31.19
CA SER A 253 23.00 35.47 -30.32
C SER A 253 22.72 36.81 -31.03
N THR A 254 23.30 37.02 -32.21
CA THR A 254 23.12 38.22 -33.04
C THR A 254 22.43 37.92 -34.38
N GLU A 255 21.95 36.70 -34.58
CA GLU A 255 21.48 36.18 -35.86
C GLU A 255 19.97 35.92 -35.83
N SER A 256 19.29 36.16 -36.94
CA SER A 256 17.85 35.91 -37.09
C SER A 256 17.48 35.95 -38.57
N GLY A 257 16.37 35.28 -38.91
CA GLY A 257 15.85 35.27 -40.27
C GLY A 257 14.38 34.85 -40.33
N LYS A 258 13.83 34.92 -41.54
CA LYS A 258 12.50 34.39 -41.87
C LYS A 258 12.62 33.35 -42.96
N VAL A 259 11.73 32.37 -42.92
CA VAL A 259 11.69 31.26 -43.87
C VAL A 259 10.25 31.02 -44.34
N ASP A 260 10.12 30.70 -45.62
CA ASP A 260 8.87 30.35 -46.28
C ASP A 260 9.08 29.22 -47.32
N ASN A 261 8.01 28.58 -47.79
CA ASN A 261 8.00 27.59 -48.87
C ASN A 261 9.03 26.46 -48.70
N VAL A 262 9.16 25.93 -47.48
CA VAL A 262 10.12 24.87 -47.18
C VAL A 262 9.63 23.58 -47.81
N LYS A 263 10.45 22.97 -48.67
CA LYS A 263 10.13 21.73 -49.38
C LYS A 263 11.32 20.79 -49.40
N VAL A 264 11.09 19.53 -49.07
CA VAL A 264 12.08 18.46 -49.17
C VAL A 264 11.57 17.42 -50.16
N THR A 265 12.39 17.10 -51.16
CA THR A 265 12.03 16.15 -52.23
C THR A 265 13.09 15.07 -52.33
N SER A 266 12.68 13.80 -52.35
CA SER A 266 13.58 12.66 -52.60
C SER A 266 14.20 12.72 -54.01
N THR A 267 15.26 11.97 -54.24
CA THR A 267 15.86 11.79 -55.58
C THR A 267 14.90 11.18 -56.60
N GLY A 268 13.89 10.43 -56.15
CA GLY A 268 12.82 9.87 -56.99
C GLY A 268 11.69 10.86 -57.31
N GLY A 269 11.76 12.11 -56.83
CA GLY A 269 10.76 13.15 -57.07
C GLY A 269 9.58 13.18 -56.09
N THR A 270 9.53 12.26 -55.13
CA THR A 270 8.53 12.27 -54.05
C THR A 270 8.78 13.42 -53.09
N VAL A 271 7.77 14.25 -52.83
CA VAL A 271 7.80 15.29 -51.79
C VAL A 271 7.73 14.62 -50.42
N LEU A 272 8.80 14.76 -49.63
CA LEU A 272 8.97 14.16 -48.29
C LEU A 272 8.48 15.10 -47.18
N TYR A 273 8.55 16.42 -47.42
CA TYR A 273 8.01 17.45 -46.55
C TYR A 273 7.71 18.70 -47.38
N ALA A 274 6.63 19.40 -47.08
CA ALA A 274 6.33 20.71 -47.66
C ALA A 274 5.52 21.55 -46.68
N ASN A 275 5.91 22.80 -46.47
CA ASN A 275 5.14 23.75 -45.68
C ASN A 275 5.38 25.18 -46.21
N ASP A 276 4.29 25.87 -46.51
CA ASP A 276 4.24 27.26 -47.00
C ASP A 276 3.87 28.26 -45.88
N PHE A 277 3.75 27.79 -44.64
CA PHE A 277 3.43 28.54 -43.43
C PHE A 277 2.20 29.47 -43.51
N ASN A 278 1.31 29.25 -44.47
CA ASN A 278 0.03 29.96 -44.59
C ASN A 278 -0.94 29.55 -43.48
N ALA A 279 -0.79 28.32 -42.98
CA ALA A 279 -1.41 27.85 -41.76
C ALA A 279 -0.40 27.87 -40.59
N ALA A 280 -0.91 28.02 -39.36
CA ALA A 280 -0.09 27.87 -38.17
C ALA A 280 0.59 26.49 -38.17
N SER A 281 1.91 26.46 -37.94
CA SER A 281 2.71 25.24 -37.89
C SER A 281 3.69 25.28 -36.71
N THR A 282 3.95 24.11 -36.14
CA THR A 282 4.94 23.85 -35.09
C THR A 282 6.05 22.91 -35.57
N ASP A 283 6.16 22.66 -36.87
CA ASP A 283 7.12 21.71 -37.46
C ASP A 283 8.59 22.06 -37.14
N PHE A 284 8.85 23.32 -36.80
CA PHE A 284 10.15 23.85 -36.41
C PHE A 284 10.04 24.66 -35.10
N SER A 285 10.50 24.08 -34.00
CA SER A 285 10.45 24.69 -32.66
C SER A 285 11.30 25.96 -32.49
N CYS A 286 12.15 26.28 -33.47
CA CYS A 286 13.03 27.45 -33.42
C CYS A 286 12.37 28.77 -33.85
N GLY A 287 11.10 28.78 -34.26
CA GLY A 287 10.45 30.00 -34.73
C GLY A 287 8.95 30.06 -34.49
N THR A 288 8.38 31.21 -34.83
CA THR A 288 6.93 31.48 -34.75
C THR A 288 6.39 31.74 -36.15
N VAL A 289 5.29 31.08 -36.51
CA VAL A 289 4.59 31.33 -37.77
C VAL A 289 3.62 32.50 -37.61
N ALA A 290 3.83 33.56 -38.40
CA ALA A 290 2.92 34.71 -38.45
C ALA A 290 2.95 35.36 -39.84
N GLY A 291 1.77 35.68 -40.37
CA GLY A 291 1.66 36.35 -41.68
C GLY A 291 2.20 35.52 -42.85
N GLY A 292 2.05 34.19 -42.81
CA GLY A 292 2.49 33.30 -43.88
C GLY A 292 3.97 32.89 -43.82
N VAL A 293 4.74 33.28 -42.79
CA VAL A 293 6.18 33.00 -42.72
C VAL A 293 6.63 32.53 -41.34
N LEU A 294 7.62 31.66 -41.29
CA LEU A 294 8.31 31.23 -40.06
C LEU A 294 9.39 32.25 -39.69
N SER A 295 9.26 32.90 -38.54
CA SER A 295 10.28 33.81 -38.00
C SER A 295 11.20 33.10 -37.01
N VAL A 296 12.48 32.96 -37.34
CA VAL A 296 13.52 32.34 -36.49
C VAL A 296 14.28 33.43 -35.74
N GLY A 297 14.08 33.50 -34.42
CA GLY A 297 14.70 34.49 -33.54
C GLY A 297 16.19 34.26 -33.27
N THR A 298 16.77 34.97 -32.30
CA THR A 298 18.18 34.78 -31.89
C THR A 298 18.37 33.57 -30.99
N SER A 299 19.58 33.00 -31.00
CA SER A 299 19.98 31.85 -30.18
C SER A 299 19.06 30.63 -30.33
N LYS A 300 18.65 30.32 -31.56
CA LYS A 300 17.77 29.20 -31.86
C LYS A 300 18.51 28.07 -32.57
N ASP A 301 18.07 26.83 -32.35
CA ASP A 301 18.56 25.65 -33.05
C ASP A 301 17.44 24.61 -33.07
N CYS A 302 16.97 24.24 -34.26
CA CYS A 302 15.97 23.19 -34.39
C CYS A 302 16.13 22.39 -35.68
N ALA A 303 15.48 21.22 -35.72
CA ALA A 303 15.29 20.43 -36.92
C ALA A 303 13.82 19.98 -37.01
N TYR A 304 13.33 19.84 -38.24
CA TYR A 304 12.09 19.18 -38.63
C TYR A 304 12.02 17.84 -37.94
N GLY A 305 10.97 17.65 -37.18
CA GLY A 305 10.73 16.40 -36.50
C GLY A 305 9.50 16.56 -35.65
N LEU A 306 8.38 16.01 -36.12
CA LEU A 306 7.52 15.31 -35.19
C LEU A 306 8.41 14.29 -34.49
N THR A 307 8.78 14.56 -33.24
CA THR A 307 9.47 13.55 -32.46
C THR A 307 8.54 12.36 -32.34
N ASP A 308 9.03 11.16 -32.60
CA ASP A 308 8.31 9.92 -32.28
C ASP A 308 8.51 9.53 -30.83
N ASN A 309 8.75 10.52 -29.95
CA ASN A 309 8.82 10.28 -28.53
C ASN A 309 7.45 9.83 -28.03
N TRP A 310 6.39 10.50 -28.51
CA TRP A 310 5.01 10.11 -28.26
C TRP A 310 4.47 9.26 -29.41
N ALA A 311 3.79 8.17 -29.06
CA ALA A 311 3.03 7.34 -30.00
C ALA A 311 1.66 7.00 -29.43
N PHE A 312 0.61 7.33 -30.17
CA PHE A 312 -0.70 6.70 -30.00
C PHE A 312 -0.71 5.40 -30.79
N LEU A 313 -1.02 4.29 -30.14
CA LEU A 313 -1.12 2.96 -30.74
C LEU A 313 -2.51 2.40 -30.47
N ARG A 314 -3.16 1.82 -31.50
CA ARG A 314 -4.49 1.22 -31.33
C ARG A 314 -4.71 -0.03 -32.16
N LYS A 315 -5.64 -0.85 -31.69
CA LYS A 315 -6.18 -2.02 -32.40
C LYS A 315 -7.66 -2.21 -32.10
N GLY A 316 -8.49 -2.12 -33.13
CA GLY A 316 -9.85 -2.65 -33.10
C GLY A 316 -9.85 -4.16 -33.29
N PHE A 317 -10.71 -4.87 -32.56
CA PHE A 317 -10.88 -6.32 -32.66
C PHE A 317 -12.31 -6.74 -32.30
N THR A 318 -12.65 -8.00 -32.55
CA THR A 318 -13.97 -8.56 -32.22
C THR A 318 -13.80 -9.69 -31.22
N VAL A 319 -14.59 -9.66 -30.16
CA VAL A 319 -14.70 -10.72 -29.15
C VAL A 319 -15.93 -11.55 -29.50
N ALA A 320 -15.79 -12.88 -29.46
CA ALA A 320 -16.90 -13.78 -29.73
C ALA A 320 -17.99 -13.63 -28.65
N ASP A 321 -19.25 -13.79 -29.05
CA ASP A 321 -20.39 -13.81 -28.12
C ASP A 321 -20.43 -15.16 -27.38
N LYS A 322 -19.46 -15.34 -26.46
CA LYS A 322 -19.25 -16.52 -25.64
C LYS A 322 -18.90 -16.10 -24.21
N PRO A 323 -19.29 -16.87 -23.18
CA PRO A 323 -18.87 -16.60 -21.81
C PRO A 323 -17.34 -16.63 -21.67
N ILE A 324 -16.77 -15.51 -21.26
CA ILE A 324 -15.34 -15.38 -20.95
C ILE A 324 -15.07 -16.03 -19.59
N ALA A 325 -14.11 -16.94 -19.53
CA ALA A 325 -13.62 -17.52 -18.28
C ALA A 325 -12.61 -16.57 -17.61
N TRP A 326 -11.71 -15.97 -18.40
CA TRP A 326 -10.76 -14.95 -17.96
C TRP A 326 -10.14 -14.24 -19.16
N ALA A 327 -9.61 -13.03 -18.96
CA ALA A 327 -8.78 -12.35 -19.94
C ALA A 327 -7.62 -11.59 -19.29
N THR A 328 -6.42 -11.71 -19.85
CA THR A 328 -5.22 -11.04 -19.33
C THR A 328 -4.47 -10.33 -20.44
N ALA A 329 -4.15 -9.05 -20.23
CA ALA A 329 -3.31 -8.25 -21.12
C ALA A 329 -1.88 -8.17 -20.57
N TYR A 330 -0.91 -8.63 -21.35
CA TYR A 330 0.53 -8.56 -21.07
C TYR A 330 1.16 -7.44 -21.89
N VAL A 331 1.76 -6.43 -21.24
CA VAL A 331 2.21 -5.20 -21.92
C VAL A 331 3.55 -4.71 -21.40
N THR A 332 4.40 -4.28 -22.32
CA THR A 332 5.68 -3.63 -22.03
C THR A 332 5.99 -2.54 -23.05
N ALA A 333 6.88 -1.62 -22.67
CA ALA A 333 7.53 -0.68 -23.56
C ALA A 333 8.95 -0.40 -23.05
N ARG A 334 9.79 0.22 -23.89
CA ARG A 334 11.21 0.45 -23.59
C ARG A 334 11.48 1.91 -23.19
N SER A 335 12.72 2.21 -22.79
CA SER A 335 13.14 3.51 -22.25
C SER A 335 12.57 3.89 -20.86
N THR A 336 12.25 2.92 -20.01
CA THR A 336 11.91 3.17 -18.58
C THR A 336 13.06 3.85 -17.84
N GLU A 337 14.28 3.32 -18.00
CA GLU A 337 15.43 3.78 -17.21
C GLU A 337 15.78 5.26 -17.46
N PRO A 338 15.93 5.78 -18.69
CA PRO A 338 16.21 7.21 -18.87
C PRO A 338 15.10 8.16 -18.37
N ALA A 339 13.87 7.65 -18.24
CA ALA A 339 12.71 8.44 -17.83
C ALA A 339 12.46 8.41 -16.32
N HIS A 340 12.99 7.40 -15.60
CA HIS A 340 12.68 7.09 -14.21
C HIS A 340 11.16 7.10 -13.93
N GLN A 341 10.35 6.61 -14.88
CA GLN A 341 8.90 6.51 -14.78
C GLN A 341 8.33 5.49 -15.76
N TYR A 342 7.03 5.23 -15.63
CA TYR A 342 6.25 4.46 -16.59
C TYR A 342 6.25 5.14 -17.99
N VAL A 343 6.32 4.32 -19.03
CA VAL A 343 6.50 4.73 -20.44
C VAL A 343 5.34 4.35 -21.36
N TYR A 344 4.30 3.69 -20.83
CA TYR A 344 3.02 3.56 -21.49
C TYR A 344 1.85 3.76 -20.51
N LYS A 345 0.72 4.20 -21.06
CA LYS A 345 -0.61 4.19 -20.43
C LYS A 345 -1.56 3.43 -21.33
N LEU A 346 -2.14 2.35 -20.81
CA LEU A 346 -2.98 1.40 -21.54
C LEU A 346 -4.46 1.66 -21.23
N SER A 347 -5.30 1.55 -22.25
CA SER A 347 -6.75 1.59 -22.12
C SER A 347 -7.43 0.54 -23.00
N LEU A 348 -8.60 0.10 -22.56
CA LEU A 348 -9.47 -0.84 -23.26
C LEU A 348 -10.90 -0.29 -23.24
N ASN A 349 -11.50 -0.13 -24.41
CA ASN A 349 -12.85 0.42 -24.57
C ASN A 349 -13.03 1.77 -23.86
N GLY A 350 -12.04 2.66 -23.98
CA GLY A 350 -12.03 3.99 -23.36
C GLY A 350 -11.82 4.01 -21.84
N ARG A 351 -11.52 2.87 -21.21
CA ARG A 351 -11.26 2.77 -19.76
C ARG A 351 -9.78 2.53 -19.50
N PHE A 352 -9.24 3.20 -18.48
CA PHE A 352 -7.87 2.97 -18.01
C PHE A 352 -7.68 1.50 -17.60
N VAL A 353 -6.57 0.91 -18.04
CA VAL A 353 -6.17 -0.45 -17.66
C VAL A 353 -4.93 -0.43 -16.76
N GLY A 354 -3.91 0.36 -17.10
CA GLY A 354 -2.66 0.40 -16.34
C GLY A 354 -1.55 1.24 -16.95
N VAL A 355 -0.43 1.36 -16.23
CA VAL A 355 0.81 2.02 -16.67
C VAL A 355 2.01 1.12 -16.43
N GLY A 356 3.05 1.26 -17.25
CA GLY A 356 4.24 0.42 -17.10
C GLY A 356 5.37 0.70 -18.11
N PRO A 357 6.35 -0.21 -18.21
CA PRO A 357 6.60 -1.27 -17.25
C PRO A 357 7.35 -0.80 -16.01
N THR A 358 7.39 -1.66 -15.00
CA THR A 358 8.31 -1.54 -13.85
C THR A 358 9.75 -1.47 -14.34
N ARG A 359 10.61 -0.70 -13.68
CA ARG A 359 12.04 -0.67 -13.99
C ARG A 359 12.68 -2.04 -13.76
N ALA A 360 13.60 -2.41 -14.65
CA ALA A 360 14.30 -3.69 -14.59
C ALA A 360 15.54 -3.62 -13.69
N ILE A 361 15.98 -4.77 -13.18
CA ILE A 361 17.27 -4.87 -12.53
C ILE A 361 18.38 -4.71 -13.57
N THR A 362 19.22 -3.68 -13.36
CA THR A 362 20.19 -3.15 -14.34
C THR A 362 21.30 -4.12 -14.75
N ASP A 363 21.68 -5.06 -13.89
CA ASP A 363 22.64 -6.13 -14.20
C ASP A 363 22.06 -7.18 -15.16
N SER A 364 20.74 -7.17 -15.35
CA SER A 364 20.04 -8.12 -16.17
C SER A 364 19.78 -7.55 -17.58
N THR A 365 19.82 -8.41 -18.58
CA THR A 365 19.34 -8.07 -19.93
C THR A 365 17.81 -8.07 -20.02
N THR A 366 17.14 -8.24 -18.87
CA THR A 366 15.71 -8.48 -18.75
C THR A 366 14.92 -7.21 -18.97
N THR A 367 13.75 -7.34 -19.60
CA THR A 367 12.75 -6.29 -19.68
C THR A 367 11.51 -6.72 -18.92
N MET A 368 11.01 -5.87 -18.03
CA MET A 368 9.76 -6.18 -17.33
C MET A 368 8.54 -5.94 -18.23
N TYR A 369 7.51 -6.75 -18.04
CA TYR A 369 6.17 -6.52 -18.55
C TYR A 369 5.16 -6.65 -17.42
N ASN A 370 4.08 -5.88 -17.48
CA ASN A 370 2.97 -6.03 -16.53
C ASN A 370 1.88 -6.89 -17.15
N ALA A 371 1.12 -7.54 -16.27
CA ALA A 371 -0.09 -8.27 -16.62
C ALA A 371 -1.30 -7.60 -15.95
N TYR A 372 -2.38 -7.43 -16.71
CA TYR A 372 -3.61 -6.80 -16.25
C TYR A 372 -4.80 -7.73 -16.48
N ASP A 373 -5.66 -7.87 -15.48
CA ASP A 373 -6.96 -8.52 -15.66
C ASP A 373 -7.91 -7.56 -16.35
N VAL A 374 -8.40 -7.95 -17.52
CA VAL A 374 -9.27 -7.11 -18.35
C VAL A 374 -10.59 -7.79 -18.69
N GLY A 375 -10.89 -8.95 -18.08
CA GLY A 375 -12.09 -9.72 -18.39
C GLY A 375 -13.38 -8.91 -18.27
N ALA A 376 -13.50 -8.10 -17.22
CA ALA A 376 -14.67 -7.27 -16.95
C ALA A 376 -14.81 -6.02 -17.84
N LEU A 377 -13.80 -5.71 -18.65
CA LEU A 377 -13.78 -4.56 -19.56
C LEU A 377 -14.13 -4.93 -21.01
N LEU A 378 -14.16 -6.23 -21.32
CA LEU A 378 -14.49 -6.74 -22.65
C LEU A 378 -16.01 -6.83 -22.84
N GLU A 379 -16.46 -6.53 -24.06
CA GLU A 379 -17.87 -6.63 -24.46
C GLU A 379 -17.99 -7.63 -25.62
N PRO A 380 -19.10 -8.39 -25.75
CA PRO A 380 -19.36 -9.17 -26.97
C PRO A 380 -19.36 -8.27 -28.21
N GLY A 381 -18.69 -8.69 -29.29
CA GLY A 381 -18.59 -7.89 -30.50
C GLY A 381 -17.38 -6.94 -30.52
N ALA A 382 -17.58 -5.69 -30.96
CA ALA A 382 -16.48 -4.77 -31.26
C ALA A 382 -15.82 -4.21 -29.98
N ASN A 383 -14.48 -4.31 -29.91
CA ASN A 383 -13.66 -3.78 -28.83
C ASN A 383 -12.46 -3.02 -29.42
N ALA A 384 -11.81 -2.18 -28.61
CA ALA A 384 -10.57 -1.51 -29.00
C ALA A 384 -9.58 -1.44 -27.84
N LEU A 385 -8.34 -1.84 -28.12
CA LEU A 385 -7.19 -1.65 -27.24
C LEU A 385 -6.43 -0.39 -27.70
N GLY A 386 -6.14 0.51 -26.77
CA GLY A 386 -5.39 1.75 -27.01
C GLY A 386 -4.21 1.88 -26.06
N ALA A 387 -3.11 2.46 -26.54
CA ALA A 387 -1.98 2.84 -25.71
C ALA A 387 -1.44 4.21 -26.13
N LEU A 388 -1.14 5.05 -25.14
CA LEU A 388 -0.28 6.22 -25.34
C LEU A 388 1.07 5.90 -24.70
N ALA A 389 2.12 5.88 -25.51
CA ALA A 389 3.47 5.56 -25.09
C ALA A 389 4.44 6.74 -25.29
N TYR A 390 5.39 6.89 -24.38
CA TYR A 390 6.48 7.86 -24.45
C TYR A 390 7.82 7.14 -24.31
N THR A 391 8.66 7.21 -25.34
CA THR A 391 10.01 6.62 -25.31
C THR A 391 11.02 7.63 -25.83
N THR A 392 12.21 7.73 -25.25
CA THR A 392 13.21 8.74 -25.67
C THR A 392 14.26 8.20 -26.64
N SER A 393 14.44 6.88 -26.69
CA SER A 393 15.51 6.24 -27.47
C SER A 393 15.09 4.90 -28.08
N ASP A 394 14.67 3.96 -27.24
CA ASP A 394 14.34 2.59 -27.62
C ASP A 394 12.83 2.50 -27.93
N LYS A 395 12.49 2.79 -29.19
CA LYS A 395 11.13 2.96 -29.69
C LYS A 395 10.40 1.62 -29.90
N ARG A 396 10.02 0.95 -28.81
CA ARG A 396 9.34 -0.35 -28.85
C ARG A 396 8.21 -0.42 -27.82
N PHE A 397 7.03 -0.79 -28.30
CA PHE A 397 5.86 -1.17 -27.49
C PHE A 397 5.44 -2.59 -27.89
N LEU A 398 5.12 -3.44 -26.92
CA LEU A 398 4.68 -4.82 -27.14
C LEU A 398 3.47 -5.10 -26.26
N ALA A 399 2.41 -5.65 -26.86
CA ALA A 399 1.20 -6.02 -26.15
C ALA A 399 0.65 -7.36 -26.64
N GLN A 400 0.06 -8.12 -25.72
CA GLN A 400 -0.65 -9.36 -26.02
C GLN A 400 -1.82 -9.55 -25.05
N LEU A 401 -3.03 -9.60 -25.57
CA LEU A 401 -4.25 -9.91 -24.83
C LEU A 401 -4.64 -11.36 -25.12
N VAL A 402 -4.76 -12.16 -24.06
CA VAL A 402 -5.28 -13.54 -24.13
C VAL A 402 -6.68 -13.57 -23.53
N ILE A 403 -7.66 -14.05 -24.29
CA ILE A 403 -9.04 -14.24 -23.87
C ILE A 403 -9.33 -15.74 -23.88
N ALA A 404 -9.70 -16.31 -22.73
CA ALA A 404 -10.11 -17.69 -22.63
C ALA A 404 -11.60 -17.78 -22.34
N TYR A 405 -12.29 -18.67 -23.04
CA TYR A 405 -13.72 -18.89 -22.89
C TYR A 405 -14.01 -20.15 -22.06
N VAL A 406 -15.21 -20.22 -21.49
CA VAL A 406 -15.67 -21.36 -20.65
C VAL A 406 -15.70 -22.68 -21.44
N ASP A 407 -15.84 -22.63 -22.77
CA ASP A 407 -15.80 -23.81 -23.65
C ASP A 407 -14.38 -24.34 -23.92
N GLY A 408 -13.35 -23.70 -23.35
CA GLY A 408 -11.94 -24.06 -23.51
C GLY A 408 -11.24 -23.44 -24.72
N THR A 409 -11.95 -22.73 -25.60
CA THR A 409 -11.34 -22.00 -26.72
C THR A 409 -10.65 -20.71 -26.27
N ARG A 410 -9.72 -20.19 -27.08
CA ARG A 410 -8.98 -18.95 -26.80
C ARG A 410 -8.82 -18.06 -28.02
N ASP A 411 -8.86 -16.76 -27.78
CA ASP A 411 -8.43 -15.74 -28.73
C ASP A 411 -7.16 -15.04 -28.20
N VAL A 412 -6.26 -14.68 -29.12
CA VAL A 412 -5.07 -13.88 -28.82
C VAL A 412 -5.03 -12.66 -29.73
N ILE A 413 -5.01 -11.48 -29.12
CA ILE A 413 -4.90 -10.19 -29.80
C ILE A 413 -3.51 -9.64 -29.47
N ALA A 414 -2.61 -9.68 -30.43
CA ALA A 414 -1.21 -9.31 -30.24
C ALA A 414 -0.83 -8.06 -31.04
N SER A 415 0.20 -7.35 -30.60
CA SER A 415 0.80 -6.24 -31.34
C SER A 415 1.49 -6.74 -32.60
N ASP A 416 1.24 -6.09 -33.74
CA ASP A 416 1.84 -6.45 -35.04
C ASP A 416 1.75 -5.25 -36.00
N GLY A 417 2.18 -5.44 -37.25
CA GLY A 417 2.11 -4.39 -38.29
C GLY A 417 0.69 -4.00 -38.73
N THR A 418 -0.36 -4.68 -38.24
CA THR A 418 -1.77 -4.33 -38.52
C THR A 418 -2.35 -3.34 -37.51
N TRP A 419 -1.63 -3.07 -36.43
CA TRP A 419 -1.96 -1.97 -35.52
C TRP A 419 -1.86 -0.63 -36.23
N LYS A 420 -2.63 0.34 -35.73
CA LYS A 420 -2.68 1.69 -36.27
C LYS A 420 -2.00 2.64 -35.30
N THR A 421 -1.21 3.57 -35.85
CA THR A 421 -0.38 4.47 -35.06
C THR A 421 -0.46 5.91 -35.55
N LEU A 422 -0.31 6.83 -34.61
CA LEU A 422 -0.17 8.27 -34.86
C LEU A 422 0.99 8.82 -34.01
N PRO A 423 1.98 9.52 -34.62
CA PRO A 423 2.97 10.27 -33.87
C PRO A 423 2.30 11.34 -33.01
N GLY A 424 2.64 11.39 -31.72
CA GLY A 424 1.94 12.24 -30.76
C GLY A 424 2.42 13.69 -30.70
N ALA A 425 3.52 14.06 -31.37
CA ALA A 425 4.14 15.38 -31.23
C ALA A 425 3.26 16.58 -31.65
N THR A 426 2.20 16.38 -32.44
CA THR A 426 1.22 17.45 -32.73
C THR A 426 0.17 17.61 -31.63
N ALA A 427 -0.17 16.54 -30.92
CA ALA A 427 -1.11 16.54 -29.81
C ALA A 427 -0.44 16.89 -28.47
N ILE A 428 0.83 16.54 -28.33
CA ILE A 428 1.68 16.81 -27.17
C ILE A 428 3.02 17.36 -27.68
N PRO A 429 3.05 18.64 -28.11
CA PRO A 429 4.28 19.30 -28.53
C PRO A 429 5.35 19.28 -27.45
N ASP A 430 6.61 19.21 -27.88
CA ASP A 430 7.76 19.22 -26.99
C ASP A 430 7.83 20.53 -26.20
N GLY A 431 7.70 20.41 -24.87
CA GLY A 431 7.87 21.50 -23.92
C GLY A 431 9.17 21.41 -23.11
N GLY A 432 10.07 20.47 -23.44
CA GLY A 432 11.23 20.14 -22.62
C GLY A 432 10.93 19.14 -21.51
N SER A 433 11.78 19.13 -20.49
CA SER A 433 11.71 18.18 -19.37
C SER A 433 11.19 18.86 -18.10
N ILE A 434 10.29 18.18 -17.36
CA ILE A 434 9.92 18.51 -15.97
C ILE A 434 10.92 17.94 -14.95
N GLY A 435 11.82 17.06 -15.41
CA GLY A 435 12.79 16.36 -14.57
C GLY A 435 13.98 17.22 -14.16
N THR A 436 14.93 16.59 -13.51
CA THR A 436 16.15 17.20 -12.97
C THR A 436 17.37 16.72 -13.76
N SER A 437 18.58 16.83 -13.20
CA SER A 437 19.77 16.17 -13.74
C SER A 437 19.73 14.64 -13.69
N TYR A 438 18.81 14.06 -12.92
CA TYR A 438 18.72 12.62 -12.69
C TYR A 438 17.85 11.90 -13.72
N TYR A 439 16.80 12.56 -14.24
CA TYR A 439 15.86 11.93 -15.16
C TYR A 439 15.24 12.94 -16.13
N ALA A 440 14.72 12.44 -17.26
CA ALA A 440 13.98 13.25 -18.22
C ALA A 440 12.53 12.78 -18.36
N ALA A 441 11.58 13.65 -17.99
CA ALA A 441 10.14 13.42 -18.12
C ALA A 441 9.50 14.58 -18.89
N PRO A 442 8.56 14.34 -19.82
CA PRO A 442 8.08 15.39 -20.71
C PRO A 442 7.18 16.41 -19.99
N VAL A 443 7.29 17.68 -20.36
CA VAL A 443 6.19 18.64 -20.21
C VAL A 443 5.05 18.20 -21.13
N GLU A 444 3.82 18.25 -20.64
CA GLU A 444 2.64 17.72 -21.32
C GLU A 444 1.71 18.85 -21.75
N ASN A 445 2.16 19.61 -22.75
CA ASN A 445 1.41 20.71 -23.33
C ASN A 445 0.31 20.20 -24.28
N ILE A 446 -0.76 19.60 -23.75
CA ILE A 446 -1.80 18.94 -24.55
C ILE A 446 -2.55 19.93 -25.45
N ASP A 447 -2.57 19.71 -26.77
CA ASP A 447 -3.48 20.37 -27.70
C ASP A 447 -4.68 19.46 -27.99
N ALA A 448 -5.78 19.70 -27.30
CA ALA A 448 -6.99 18.89 -27.40
C ALA A 448 -7.69 18.97 -28.78
N ARG A 449 -7.30 19.93 -29.62
CA ARG A 449 -7.77 20.04 -31.02
C ARG A 449 -7.06 19.04 -31.93
N LYS A 450 -5.89 18.55 -31.51
CA LYS A 450 -5.06 17.58 -32.22
C LYS A 450 -5.02 16.22 -31.50
N TYR A 451 -5.36 16.18 -30.22
CA TYR A 451 -5.47 14.95 -29.44
C TYR A 451 -6.60 14.05 -29.99
N PRO A 452 -6.31 12.80 -30.39
CA PRO A 452 -7.30 11.91 -31.00
C PRO A 452 -8.23 11.31 -29.94
N SER A 453 -9.16 12.12 -29.43
CA SER A 453 -10.07 11.71 -28.36
C SER A 453 -10.94 10.53 -28.80
N GLY A 454 -10.99 9.49 -27.97
CA GLY A 454 -11.71 8.25 -28.27
C GLY A 454 -10.95 7.26 -29.16
N PHE A 455 -9.65 7.46 -29.44
CA PHE A 455 -8.87 6.49 -30.22
C PHE A 455 -8.88 5.07 -29.62
N ASP A 456 -9.11 4.96 -28.33
CA ASP A 456 -9.15 3.74 -27.54
C ASP A 456 -10.57 3.16 -27.35
N THR A 457 -11.57 3.65 -28.10
CA THR A 457 -12.93 3.10 -28.13
C THR A 457 -13.21 2.34 -29.44
N PRO A 458 -14.14 1.36 -29.42
CA PRO A 458 -14.60 0.72 -30.65
C PRO A 458 -15.32 1.73 -31.55
N GLY A 459 -15.17 1.57 -32.88
CA GLY A 459 -15.83 2.43 -33.87
C GLY A 459 -15.10 3.76 -34.19
N PHE A 460 -13.98 4.06 -33.54
CA PHE A 460 -13.14 5.20 -33.91
C PHE A 460 -12.58 5.07 -35.35
N ASP A 461 -12.69 6.13 -36.14
CA ASP A 461 -12.15 6.20 -37.50
C ASP A 461 -10.64 6.49 -37.49
N ASP A 462 -9.85 5.44 -37.74
CA ASP A 462 -8.40 5.50 -37.87
C ASP A 462 -7.93 5.32 -39.32
N GLY A 463 -8.80 5.56 -40.31
CA GLY A 463 -8.47 5.39 -41.72
C GLY A 463 -7.29 6.26 -42.17
N ALA A 464 -7.11 7.43 -41.54
CA ALA A 464 -5.99 8.33 -41.76
C ALA A 464 -4.70 7.96 -41.01
N TRP A 465 -4.76 6.97 -40.10
CA TRP A 465 -3.59 6.55 -39.32
C TRP A 465 -2.73 5.56 -40.11
N SER A 466 -1.42 5.67 -39.90
CA SER A 466 -0.44 4.78 -40.51
C SER A 466 -0.48 3.41 -39.85
N ALA A 467 -0.12 2.38 -40.61
CA ALA A 467 0.16 1.06 -40.02
C ALA A 467 1.42 1.15 -39.13
N ALA A 468 1.44 0.37 -38.06
CA ALA A 468 2.58 0.33 -37.15
C ALA A 468 3.83 -0.26 -37.82
N VAL A 469 4.99 0.28 -37.50
CA VAL A 469 6.28 -0.29 -37.91
C VAL A 469 6.67 -1.38 -36.93
N THR A 470 6.87 -2.60 -37.41
CA THR A 470 7.37 -3.70 -36.60
C THR A 470 8.87 -3.52 -36.31
N LYS A 471 9.29 -3.93 -35.11
CA LYS A 471 10.63 -3.76 -34.55
C LYS A 471 11.18 -5.11 -34.12
N ALA A 472 12.50 -5.16 -33.89
CA ALA A 472 13.16 -6.34 -33.37
C ALA A 472 12.61 -6.73 -31.99
N ALA A 473 12.55 -8.04 -31.73
CA ALA A 473 12.10 -8.61 -30.47
C ALA A 473 12.80 -7.98 -29.27
N VAL A 474 12.08 -7.84 -28.16
CA VAL A 474 12.64 -7.42 -26.88
C VAL A 474 13.23 -8.67 -26.21
N PRO A 475 14.55 -8.71 -25.94
CA PRO A 475 15.15 -9.89 -25.32
C PRO A 475 14.76 -10.01 -23.85
N ALA A 476 14.78 -11.25 -23.33
CA ALA A 476 14.63 -11.58 -21.90
C ALA A 476 13.44 -10.89 -21.23
N LEU A 477 12.21 -11.16 -21.68
CA LEU A 477 11.02 -10.61 -21.04
C LEU A 477 10.69 -11.38 -19.74
N SER A 478 10.40 -10.65 -18.67
CA SER A 478 9.95 -11.20 -17.39
C SER A 478 8.74 -10.44 -16.86
N GLY A 479 7.81 -11.13 -16.22
CA GLY A 479 6.70 -10.53 -15.51
C GLY A 479 7.18 -9.70 -14.33
N THR A 480 6.53 -8.55 -14.10
CA THR A 480 6.73 -7.76 -12.89
C THR A 480 6.37 -8.61 -11.64
N PRO A 481 7.26 -8.69 -10.64
CA PRO A 481 7.07 -9.52 -9.44
C PRO A 481 6.28 -8.82 -8.32
N ALA A 482 5.72 -7.65 -8.59
CA ALA A 482 4.91 -6.82 -7.68
C ALA A 482 3.57 -6.46 -8.36
N ALA A 483 2.60 -5.98 -7.58
CA ALA A 483 1.30 -5.56 -8.13
C ALA A 483 1.46 -4.35 -9.07
N PRO A 484 0.72 -4.27 -10.19
CA PRO A 484 0.72 -3.07 -11.02
C PRO A 484 -0.01 -1.93 -10.31
N VAL A 485 0.53 -0.70 -10.40
CA VAL A 485 -0.14 0.49 -9.88
C VAL A 485 -1.48 0.73 -10.59
N GLN A 486 -2.44 1.23 -9.83
CA GLN A 486 -3.79 1.57 -10.29
C GLN A 486 -3.97 3.09 -10.39
N GLN A 487 -5.03 3.53 -11.07
CA GLN A 487 -5.41 4.94 -11.11
C GLN A 487 -6.63 5.16 -10.21
N GLN A 488 -6.53 6.11 -9.27
CA GLN A 488 -7.64 6.58 -8.45
C GLN A 488 -7.90 8.06 -8.72
N LEU A 489 -9.17 8.43 -8.87
CA LEU A 489 -9.58 9.85 -8.92
C LEU A 489 -9.78 10.37 -7.50
N ILE A 490 -8.98 11.37 -7.10
CA ILE A 490 -9.02 12.01 -5.78
C ILE A 490 -9.52 13.44 -5.96
N ALA A 491 -10.62 13.81 -5.30
CA ALA A 491 -11.11 15.18 -5.31
C ALA A 491 -10.26 16.09 -4.38
N PRO A 492 -10.08 17.37 -4.70
CA PRO A 492 -9.46 18.31 -3.78
C PRO A 492 -10.35 18.50 -2.54
N VAL A 493 -9.75 18.52 -1.35
CA VAL A 493 -10.48 18.79 -0.09
C VAL A 493 -10.91 20.26 0.00
N ARG A 494 -10.26 21.14 -0.77
CA ARG A 494 -10.62 22.56 -0.85
C ARG A 494 -10.33 23.13 -2.23
N ILE A 495 -11.30 23.88 -2.76
CA ILE A 495 -11.21 24.65 -4.00
C ILE A 495 -11.41 26.13 -3.66
N THR A 496 -10.42 26.97 -3.98
CA THR A 496 -10.45 28.41 -3.73
C THR A 496 -10.41 29.16 -5.06
N LYS A 497 -11.46 29.92 -5.36
CA LYS A 497 -11.48 30.83 -6.52
C LYS A 497 -10.68 32.09 -6.18
N LEU A 498 -9.55 32.29 -6.86
CA LEU A 498 -8.64 33.42 -6.63
C LEU A 498 -9.00 34.64 -7.47
N GLY A 499 -9.65 34.43 -8.61
CA GLY A 499 -10.11 35.47 -9.52
C GLY A 499 -10.93 34.90 -10.67
N ASP A 500 -11.16 35.71 -11.69
CA ASP A 500 -11.83 35.24 -12.91
C ASP A 500 -10.99 34.15 -13.57
N ARG A 501 -11.59 32.95 -13.71
CA ARG A 501 -10.98 31.77 -14.35
C ARG A 501 -9.67 31.30 -13.68
N HIS A 502 -9.44 31.59 -12.40
CA HIS A 502 -8.23 31.21 -11.66
C HIS A 502 -8.58 30.59 -10.30
N TYR A 503 -8.11 29.35 -10.09
CA TYR A 503 -8.41 28.55 -8.90
C TYR A 503 -7.14 27.96 -8.28
N LEU A 504 -7.13 27.87 -6.96
CA LEU A 504 -6.19 27.09 -6.15
C LEU A 504 -6.92 25.87 -5.58
N LEU A 505 -6.33 24.70 -5.76
CA LEU A 505 -6.80 23.42 -5.27
C LEU A 505 -5.83 22.91 -4.20
N ASP A 506 -6.37 22.40 -3.10
CA ASP A 506 -5.63 21.77 -2.01
C ASP A 506 -6.20 20.36 -1.83
N PHE A 507 -5.35 19.35 -2.02
CA PHE A 507 -5.71 17.93 -1.88
C PHE A 507 -5.55 17.42 -0.45
N GLY A 508 -5.06 18.24 0.48
CA GLY A 508 -4.87 17.89 1.90
C GLY A 508 -3.62 17.04 2.16
N HIS A 509 -3.30 16.13 1.24
CA HIS A 509 -2.13 15.25 1.29
C HIS A 509 -1.37 15.26 -0.04
N THR A 510 -0.17 14.70 -0.04
CA THR A 510 0.62 14.51 -1.25
C THR A 510 -0.06 13.48 -2.16
N VAL A 511 -0.10 13.79 -3.45
CA VAL A 511 -0.58 12.93 -4.52
C VAL A 511 0.55 12.75 -5.53
N VAL A 512 0.73 11.51 -6.00
CA VAL A 512 1.60 11.19 -7.14
C VAL A 512 0.70 10.85 -8.32
N GLY A 513 0.77 11.62 -9.39
CA GLY A 513 -0.08 11.43 -10.57
C GLY A 513 -0.26 12.73 -11.35
N GLY A 514 -1.46 12.94 -11.88
CA GLY A 514 -1.77 14.09 -12.71
C GLY A 514 -3.08 14.77 -12.34
N LEU A 515 -3.29 16.00 -12.79
CA LEU A 515 -4.63 16.59 -12.76
C LEU A 515 -5.48 16.01 -13.90
N GLU A 516 -6.75 15.74 -13.63
CA GLU A 516 -7.80 15.50 -14.62
C GLU A 516 -8.82 16.64 -14.57
N LEU A 517 -9.15 17.19 -15.74
CA LEU A 517 -10.13 18.26 -15.91
C LEU A 517 -11.19 17.86 -16.92
N LYS A 518 -12.46 17.93 -16.50
CA LYS A 518 -13.62 17.91 -17.38
C LYS A 518 -13.98 19.36 -17.72
N ALA A 519 -13.89 19.71 -19.00
CA ALA A 519 -13.99 21.08 -19.48
C ALA A 519 -14.94 21.18 -20.68
N ASP A 520 -15.68 22.28 -20.77
CA ASP A 520 -16.44 22.69 -21.95
C ASP A 520 -15.75 23.92 -22.57
N GLY A 521 -15.00 23.71 -23.64
CA GLY A 521 -14.17 24.75 -24.25
C GLY A 521 -14.89 25.54 -25.32
N VAL A 522 -14.50 26.79 -25.54
CA VAL A 522 -14.91 27.58 -26.72
C VAL A 522 -13.91 27.44 -27.90
N GLY A 523 -12.78 26.79 -27.66
CA GLY A 523 -11.75 26.48 -28.66
C GLY A 523 -10.56 27.46 -28.68
N GLY A 524 -9.34 26.92 -28.63
CA GLY A 524 -8.09 27.68 -28.77
C GLY A 524 -7.63 28.44 -27.52
N GLU A 525 -8.40 28.42 -26.44
CA GLU A 525 -8.02 29.00 -25.15
C GLU A 525 -6.99 28.11 -24.42
N PRO A 526 -5.90 28.69 -23.89
CA PRO A 526 -4.97 27.98 -23.04
C PRO A 526 -5.49 27.90 -21.59
N VAL A 527 -5.39 26.72 -21.00
CA VAL A 527 -5.51 26.47 -19.56
C VAL A 527 -4.13 26.12 -19.05
N GLU A 528 -3.58 26.92 -18.14
CA GLU A 528 -2.30 26.64 -17.50
C GLU A 528 -2.52 25.87 -16.20
N ILE A 529 -1.80 24.75 -16.06
CA ILE A 529 -1.80 23.89 -14.88
C ILE A 529 -0.46 24.02 -14.19
N ARG A 530 -0.48 24.41 -12.91
CA ARG A 530 0.70 24.46 -12.05
C ARG A 530 0.52 23.51 -10.89
N LEU A 531 1.49 22.66 -10.61
CA LEU A 531 1.44 21.68 -9.53
C LEU A 531 2.63 21.89 -8.59
N GLY A 532 2.46 21.64 -7.30
CA GLY A 532 3.56 21.77 -6.34
C GLY A 532 3.29 21.08 -5.01
N GLU A 533 4.36 20.74 -4.33
CA GLU A 533 4.33 20.20 -2.96
C GLU A 533 4.10 21.31 -1.92
N GLU A 534 4.49 22.54 -2.27
CA GLU A 534 4.47 23.71 -1.40
C GLU A 534 3.66 24.87 -2.01
N LEU A 535 3.34 25.84 -1.15
CA LEU A 535 2.82 27.14 -1.55
C LEU A 535 3.92 28.20 -1.44
N SER A 536 4.10 29.03 -2.47
CA SER A 536 5.02 30.19 -2.44
C SER A 536 4.41 31.38 -1.68
N SER A 537 3.09 31.41 -1.57
CA SER A 537 2.29 32.30 -0.73
C SER A 537 0.94 31.64 -0.42
N PRO A 538 0.13 32.14 0.53
CA PRO A 538 -1.17 31.53 0.84
C PRO A 538 -2.13 31.34 -0.35
N THR A 539 -1.86 31.99 -1.48
CA THR A 539 -2.70 31.96 -2.69
C THR A 539 -1.92 31.58 -3.96
N ALA A 540 -0.72 31.01 -3.87
CA ALA A 540 0.07 30.65 -5.06
C ALA A 540 0.87 29.37 -4.83
N VAL A 541 0.84 28.46 -5.80
CA VAL A 541 1.60 27.22 -5.79
C VAL A 541 3.07 27.52 -6.06
N ASP A 542 3.98 26.86 -5.35
CA ASP A 542 5.37 26.82 -5.76
C ASP A 542 5.58 25.68 -6.78
N TYR A 543 5.46 26.02 -8.06
CA TYR A 543 5.59 25.08 -9.18
C TYR A 543 7.02 25.04 -9.75
N THR A 544 7.94 25.83 -9.20
CA THR A 544 9.39 25.72 -9.45
C THR A 544 10.01 25.18 -8.18
N LEU A 545 9.83 23.87 -7.98
CA LEU A 545 10.10 23.19 -6.72
C LEU A 545 11.55 23.39 -6.28
N ARG A 546 11.78 23.37 -4.96
CA ARG A 546 13.12 23.46 -4.35
C ARG A 546 14.12 22.44 -4.89
N ALA A 547 13.61 21.29 -5.31
CA ALA A 547 14.37 20.19 -5.90
C ALA A 547 14.87 20.45 -7.34
N GLY A 548 14.48 21.56 -7.97
CA GLY A 548 14.86 21.93 -9.33
C GLY A 548 13.87 21.51 -10.41
N ASN A 549 12.79 20.82 -10.05
CA ASN A 549 11.69 20.48 -10.96
C ASN A 549 10.84 21.72 -11.29
N THR A 550 10.25 21.74 -12.48
CA THR A 550 9.22 22.73 -12.83
C THR A 550 7.96 22.01 -13.32
N TYR A 551 6.87 22.10 -12.56
CA TYR A 551 5.60 21.45 -12.86
C TYR A 551 4.60 22.45 -13.40
N ARG A 552 4.75 22.76 -14.68
CA ARG A 552 3.93 23.72 -15.41
C ARG A 552 3.59 23.15 -16.78
N ASP A 553 2.31 22.88 -17.00
CA ASP A 553 1.77 22.35 -18.25
C ASP A 553 0.74 23.35 -18.84
N THR A 554 0.58 23.38 -20.16
CA THR A 554 -0.42 24.22 -20.85
C THR A 554 -1.32 23.40 -21.75
N TRP A 555 -2.62 23.43 -21.52
CA TRP A 555 -3.61 22.70 -22.29
C TRP A 555 -4.40 23.63 -23.20
N THR A 556 -4.45 23.34 -24.50
CA THR A 556 -5.25 24.08 -25.46
C THR A 556 -6.57 23.35 -25.69
N LEU A 557 -7.69 23.97 -25.31
CA LEU A 557 -9.00 23.34 -25.39
C LEU A 557 -9.55 23.29 -26.82
N ARG A 558 -10.30 22.23 -27.16
CA ARG A 558 -11.18 22.22 -28.35
C ARG A 558 -12.57 22.78 -27.99
N PRO A 559 -13.39 23.18 -28.98
CA PRO A 559 -14.79 23.50 -28.75
C PRO A 559 -15.58 22.31 -28.19
N GLY A 560 -16.45 22.56 -27.22
CA GLY A 560 -17.33 21.57 -26.60
C GLY A 560 -16.72 20.80 -25.43
N ALA A 561 -17.49 19.83 -24.92
CA ALA A 561 -17.12 18.98 -23.81
C ALA A 561 -15.90 18.08 -24.11
N GLN A 562 -14.98 18.01 -23.15
CA GLN A 562 -13.78 17.19 -23.19
C GLN A 562 -13.29 16.81 -21.79
N THR A 563 -12.52 15.73 -21.71
CA THR A 563 -11.76 15.34 -20.53
C THR A 563 -10.29 15.30 -20.90
N LEU A 564 -9.47 16.02 -20.15
CA LEU A 564 -8.02 16.04 -20.30
C LEU A 564 -7.39 15.58 -18.99
N SER A 565 -6.36 14.75 -19.09
CA SER A 565 -5.59 14.28 -17.95
C SER A 565 -4.12 14.31 -18.34
N LEU A 566 -3.25 14.60 -17.37
CA LEU A 566 -1.84 14.28 -17.54
C LEU A 566 -1.67 12.76 -17.73
N TRP A 567 -0.72 12.41 -18.59
CA TRP A 567 -0.29 11.06 -18.91
C TRP A 567 0.72 10.53 -17.91
N GLY A 568 1.78 11.29 -17.63
CA GLY A 568 2.82 10.97 -16.66
C GLY A 568 2.48 11.53 -15.28
N TYR A 569 3.39 11.37 -14.31
CA TYR A 569 3.15 11.82 -12.95
C TYR A 569 4.02 12.98 -12.49
N ARG A 570 3.41 13.85 -11.68
CA ARG A 570 4.00 14.89 -10.84
C ARG A 570 3.68 14.52 -9.38
N VAL A 571 4.43 15.11 -8.46
CA VAL A 571 4.21 14.97 -7.02
C VAL A 571 3.71 16.31 -6.50
N PHE A 572 2.51 16.34 -5.95
CA PHE A 572 1.88 17.59 -5.54
C PHE A 572 0.83 17.39 -4.45
N ARG A 573 0.67 18.42 -3.62
CA ARG A 573 -0.51 18.60 -2.76
C ARG A 573 -1.40 19.73 -3.26
N TYR A 574 -0.80 20.70 -3.94
CA TYR A 574 -1.48 21.90 -4.39
C TYR A 574 -1.46 21.99 -5.91
N ALA A 575 -2.52 22.54 -6.48
CA ALA A 575 -2.62 22.81 -7.91
C ALA A 575 -3.23 24.19 -8.17
N GLU A 576 -2.71 24.94 -9.14
CA GLU A 576 -3.42 26.08 -9.72
C GLU A 576 -3.93 25.73 -11.12
N VAL A 577 -5.17 26.15 -11.39
CA VAL A 577 -5.78 26.09 -12.73
C VAL A 577 -6.08 27.52 -13.16
N ILE A 578 -5.38 28.00 -14.18
CA ILE A 578 -5.46 29.37 -14.69
C ILE A 578 -6.05 29.32 -16.11
N GLY A 579 -7.06 30.14 -16.37
CA GLY A 579 -7.80 30.10 -17.63
C GLY A 579 -8.91 29.04 -17.66
N ALA A 580 -9.36 28.54 -16.50
CA ALA A 580 -10.46 27.57 -16.43
C ALA A 580 -11.67 28.04 -17.25
N PRO A 581 -12.26 27.19 -18.11
CA PRO A 581 -13.35 27.59 -19.01
C PRO A 581 -14.70 27.73 -18.29
N GLN A 582 -14.81 27.15 -17.09
CA GLN A 582 -16.00 27.10 -16.25
C GLN A 582 -15.60 27.11 -14.77
N ASP A 583 -16.58 27.25 -13.87
CA ASP A 583 -16.34 27.11 -12.43
C ASP A 583 -15.90 25.68 -12.07
N LEU A 584 -14.84 25.59 -11.27
CA LEU A 584 -14.28 24.31 -10.83
C LEU A 584 -15.01 23.77 -9.60
N THR A 585 -15.28 22.47 -9.63
CA THR A 585 -15.96 21.70 -8.58
C THR A 585 -15.29 20.34 -8.44
N ALA A 586 -15.52 19.64 -7.33
CA ALA A 586 -14.97 18.29 -7.11
C ALA A 586 -15.37 17.26 -8.21
N ASP A 587 -16.46 17.51 -8.94
CA ASP A 587 -16.94 16.62 -10.00
C ASP A 587 -16.20 16.81 -11.34
N ASN A 588 -15.61 17.99 -11.56
CA ASN A 588 -15.00 18.38 -12.82
C ASN A 588 -13.49 18.60 -12.74
N VAL A 589 -12.89 18.66 -11.54
CA VAL A 589 -11.45 18.65 -11.36
C VAL A 589 -11.03 17.71 -10.23
N GLN A 590 -10.14 16.77 -10.56
CA GLN A 590 -9.66 15.73 -9.65
C GLN A 590 -8.18 15.44 -9.94
N ALA A 591 -7.47 14.80 -9.01
CA ALA A 591 -6.18 14.20 -9.30
C ALA A 591 -6.38 12.75 -9.76
N ALA A 592 -5.87 12.41 -10.94
CA ALA A 592 -5.67 11.03 -11.38
C ALA A 592 -4.39 10.48 -10.73
N ALA A 593 -4.51 10.05 -9.49
CA ALA A 593 -3.43 9.52 -8.67
C ALA A 593 -3.03 8.12 -9.14
N LEU A 594 -1.73 7.85 -9.21
CA LEU A 594 -1.18 6.51 -9.36
C LEU A 594 -0.96 5.95 -7.96
N VAL A 595 -1.61 4.82 -7.67
CA VAL A 595 -1.68 4.23 -6.33
C VAL A 595 -1.26 2.77 -6.43
N TYR A 596 -0.21 2.39 -5.70
CA TYR A 596 0.09 0.98 -5.49
C TYR A 596 -1.06 0.35 -4.69
N PRO A 597 -1.62 -0.81 -5.11
CA PRO A 597 -2.75 -1.42 -4.42
C PRO A 597 -2.45 -1.71 -2.94
N TYR A 598 -3.35 -1.34 -2.04
CA TYR A 598 -3.23 -1.63 -0.61
C TYR A 598 -4.59 -1.98 0.00
N ASP A 599 -4.59 -2.77 1.08
CA ASP A 599 -5.79 -3.05 1.88
C ASP A 599 -5.89 -2.04 3.03
N ALA A 600 -6.81 -1.08 2.90
CA ALA A 600 -7.00 -0.02 3.90
C ALA A 600 -7.37 -0.56 5.31
N ASN A 601 -7.86 -1.80 5.40
CA ASN A 601 -8.25 -2.44 6.66
C ASN A 601 -7.20 -3.42 7.20
N ALA A 602 -6.03 -3.56 6.55
CA ALA A 602 -4.99 -4.48 6.98
C ALA A 602 -4.34 -4.08 8.32
N SER A 603 -4.28 -2.78 8.61
CA SER A 603 -3.76 -2.25 9.86
C SER A 603 -4.56 -1.05 10.38
N SER A 604 -4.47 -0.82 11.69
CA SER A 604 -5.10 0.29 12.40
C SER A 604 -4.25 0.73 13.60
N TRP A 605 -4.40 1.99 13.99
CA TRP A 605 -3.75 2.55 15.18
C TRP A 605 -4.66 3.58 15.83
N SER A 606 -4.70 3.62 17.16
CA SER A 606 -5.26 4.72 17.94
C SER A 606 -4.62 4.79 19.32
N SER A 607 -4.54 5.99 19.90
CA SER A 607 -3.98 6.17 21.24
C SER A 607 -4.65 7.28 22.04
N SER A 608 -4.28 7.37 23.32
CA SER A 608 -4.65 8.51 24.16
C SER A 608 -3.97 9.84 23.79
N SER A 609 -3.13 9.86 22.75
CA SER A 609 -2.34 11.03 22.33
C SER A 609 -2.71 11.46 20.91
N ALA A 610 -3.61 12.44 20.79
CA ALA A 610 -3.97 13.01 19.49
C ALA A 610 -2.77 13.50 18.65
N PRO A 611 -1.71 14.11 19.22
CA PRO A 611 -0.52 14.44 18.46
C PRO A 611 0.24 13.21 17.91
N LEU A 612 0.25 12.08 18.63
CA LEU A 612 0.87 10.86 18.13
C LEU A 612 0.06 10.29 16.96
N ASP A 613 -1.26 10.22 17.11
CA ASP A 613 -2.15 9.70 16.07
C ASP A 613 -2.05 10.56 14.80
N GLN A 614 -1.94 11.88 14.94
CA GLN A 614 -1.69 12.79 13.82
C GLN A 614 -0.34 12.51 13.12
N VAL A 615 0.73 12.23 13.87
CA VAL A 615 2.05 11.90 13.31
C VAL A 615 2.03 10.54 12.62
N PHE A 616 1.32 9.56 13.19
CA PHE A 616 1.09 8.26 12.57
C PHE A 616 0.36 8.41 11.22
N ASP A 617 -0.78 9.11 11.20
CA ASP A 617 -1.60 9.30 9.99
C ASP A 617 -0.84 10.04 8.88
N PHE A 618 -0.10 11.09 9.25
CA PHE A 618 0.77 11.83 8.33
C PHE A 618 1.84 10.93 7.72
N SER A 619 2.50 10.12 8.54
CA SER A 619 3.57 9.23 8.11
C SER A 619 3.05 8.11 7.19
N ARG A 620 1.98 7.43 7.61
CA ARG A 620 1.36 6.32 6.89
C ARG A 620 0.75 6.76 5.56
N THR A 621 -0.12 7.76 5.59
CA THR A 621 -0.81 8.24 4.38
C THR A 621 0.17 8.85 3.40
N GLY A 622 1.16 9.59 3.90
CA GLY A 622 2.22 10.15 3.10
C GLY A 622 3.00 9.08 2.34
N VAL A 623 3.47 8.04 3.02
CA VAL A 623 4.27 6.96 2.40
C VAL A 623 3.46 6.12 1.41
N ARG A 624 2.18 5.83 1.69
CA ARG A 624 1.28 5.16 0.74
C ARG A 624 1.24 5.84 -0.63
N ALA A 625 1.22 7.17 -0.65
CA ALA A 625 1.22 7.93 -1.90
C ALA A 625 2.54 7.81 -2.68
N LEU A 626 3.63 7.39 -2.02
CA LEU A 626 4.97 7.26 -2.61
C LEU A 626 5.28 5.81 -3.05
N ASN A 627 4.41 4.84 -2.77
CA ASN A 627 4.55 3.46 -3.26
C ASN A 627 4.29 3.42 -4.78
N LEU A 628 5.28 2.96 -5.56
CA LEU A 628 5.23 2.90 -7.02
C LEU A 628 5.78 1.55 -7.53
N ASP A 629 6.76 1.56 -8.43
CA ASP A 629 7.34 0.34 -9.03
C ASP A 629 8.64 -0.13 -8.38
N LEU A 630 9.24 0.74 -7.58
CA LEU A 630 10.37 0.53 -6.68
C LEU A 630 10.24 1.54 -5.53
N HIS A 631 10.75 1.20 -4.34
CA HIS A 631 10.91 2.17 -3.26
C HIS A 631 11.98 3.20 -3.61
N MET A 632 11.56 4.44 -3.85
CA MET A 632 12.43 5.56 -4.21
C MET A 632 12.66 6.49 -3.01
N ASP A 633 13.79 7.21 -3.02
CA ASP A 633 14.06 8.33 -2.11
C ASP A 633 12.93 9.37 -2.18
N SER A 634 12.58 9.81 -3.39
CA SER A 634 11.49 10.73 -3.64
C SER A 634 11.06 10.63 -5.10
N PRO A 635 9.74 10.57 -5.37
CA PRO A 635 9.22 10.64 -6.74
C PRO A 635 9.40 12.03 -7.38
N THR A 636 9.93 13.02 -6.65
CA THR A 636 10.16 14.40 -7.14
C THR A 636 11.54 14.57 -7.77
N ARG A 637 12.62 14.51 -6.96
CA ARG A 637 13.97 14.97 -7.37
C ARG A 637 14.76 13.93 -8.17
N GLU A 638 15.02 12.77 -7.58
CA GLU A 638 15.93 11.76 -8.12
C GLU A 638 15.19 10.57 -8.70
N ARG A 639 14.03 10.22 -8.11
CA ARG A 639 13.25 9.03 -8.48
C ARG A 639 14.11 7.77 -8.43
N ALA A 640 15.02 7.68 -7.46
CA ALA A 640 16.04 6.65 -7.38
C ALA A 640 15.83 5.81 -6.12
N PRO A 641 15.95 4.48 -6.19
CA PRO A 641 16.02 3.66 -4.99
C PRO A 641 17.31 3.89 -4.22
N TYR A 642 17.21 3.94 -2.89
CA TYR A 642 18.34 3.98 -1.97
C TYR A 642 18.13 2.96 -0.84
N GLU A 643 19.22 2.34 -0.38
CA GLU A 643 19.20 1.23 0.55
C GLU A 643 18.75 1.62 1.96
N GLY A 644 19.19 2.80 2.44
CA GLY A 644 18.75 3.33 3.74
C GLY A 644 17.27 3.68 3.76
N ASP A 645 16.77 4.26 2.68
CA ASP A 645 15.36 4.58 2.46
C ASP A 645 14.52 3.32 2.39
N ASN A 646 14.93 2.34 1.57
CA ASN A 646 14.22 1.08 1.40
C ASN A 646 14.10 0.31 2.72
N LEU A 647 15.10 0.35 3.60
CA LEU A 647 15.02 -0.30 4.92
C LEU A 647 13.83 0.22 5.73
N ILE A 648 13.62 1.54 5.76
CA ILE A 648 12.53 2.17 6.50
C ILE A 648 11.21 2.00 5.74
N HIS A 649 11.21 2.22 4.43
CA HIS A 649 10.03 2.11 3.57
C HIS A 649 9.43 0.70 3.62
N SER A 650 10.26 -0.35 3.51
CA SER A 650 9.79 -1.74 3.58
C SER A 650 9.16 -2.07 4.93
N LEU A 651 9.69 -1.53 6.03
CA LEU A 651 9.09 -1.71 7.35
C LEU A 651 7.72 -1.01 7.44
N ILE A 652 7.60 0.20 6.88
CA ILE A 652 6.32 0.91 6.87
C ILE A 652 5.28 0.12 6.09
N GLN A 653 5.60 -0.32 4.86
CA GLN A 653 4.68 -1.09 4.04
C GLN A 653 4.31 -2.41 4.73
N GLY A 654 5.29 -3.15 5.24
CA GLY A 654 5.09 -4.43 5.91
C GLY A 654 4.18 -4.38 7.14
N TYR A 655 4.28 -3.32 7.96
CA TYR A 655 3.40 -3.13 9.12
C TYR A 655 2.04 -2.50 8.75
N ASP A 656 1.93 -1.88 7.57
CA ASP A 656 0.72 -1.20 7.11
C ASP A 656 -0.22 -2.14 6.33
N ASP A 657 0.24 -2.72 5.22
CA ASP A 657 -0.57 -3.54 4.33
C ASP A 657 -0.13 -5.02 4.27
N GLY A 658 1.10 -5.32 4.70
CA GLY A 658 1.66 -6.66 4.73
C GLY A 658 2.15 -7.17 3.38
N ASP A 659 2.16 -6.33 2.34
CA ASP A 659 2.73 -6.63 1.03
C ASP A 659 4.23 -6.35 1.03
N TRP A 660 5.02 -7.41 0.93
CA TRP A 660 6.48 -7.33 0.87
C TRP A 660 7.04 -7.51 -0.55
N THR A 661 6.22 -7.57 -1.58
CA THR A 661 6.66 -7.94 -2.93
C THR A 661 7.42 -6.81 -3.63
N ASP A 662 6.95 -5.57 -3.54
CA ASP A 662 7.68 -4.39 -4.04
C ASP A 662 8.97 -4.15 -3.23
N SER A 663 8.88 -4.37 -1.91
CA SER A 663 10.02 -4.34 -0.99
C SER A 663 11.12 -5.34 -1.42
N ALA A 664 10.75 -6.62 -1.62
CA ALA A 664 11.68 -7.67 -2.03
C ALA A 664 12.32 -7.38 -3.39
N TYR A 665 11.51 -6.91 -4.35
CA TYR A 665 12.01 -6.55 -5.66
C TYR A 665 13.00 -5.38 -5.60
N THR A 666 12.70 -4.36 -4.80
CA THR A 666 13.60 -3.22 -4.59
C THR A 666 14.90 -3.62 -3.89
N MET A 667 14.85 -4.51 -2.90
CA MET A 667 16.05 -5.07 -2.25
C MET A 667 16.96 -5.79 -3.25
N GLU A 668 16.38 -6.60 -4.15
CA GLU A 668 17.15 -7.28 -5.18
C GLU A 668 17.70 -6.33 -6.24
N TRP A 669 16.98 -5.26 -6.55
CA TRP A 669 17.46 -4.20 -7.44
C TRP A 669 18.68 -3.49 -6.83
N LEU A 670 18.58 -3.09 -5.56
CA LEU A 670 19.63 -2.39 -4.82
C LEU A 670 20.88 -3.24 -4.57
N ALA A 671 20.72 -4.56 -4.41
CA ALA A 671 21.85 -5.47 -4.22
C ALA A 671 22.89 -5.42 -5.36
N VAL A 672 22.48 -4.98 -6.56
CA VAL A 672 23.36 -4.86 -7.74
C VAL A 672 23.42 -3.45 -8.34
N ASN A 673 22.69 -2.51 -7.73
CA ASN A 673 22.72 -1.09 -8.05
C ASN A 673 23.06 -0.30 -6.79
N GLU A 674 24.17 -0.69 -6.16
CA GLU A 674 24.62 -0.07 -4.92
C GLU A 674 24.81 1.45 -5.09
N THR A 675 24.46 2.19 -4.06
CA THR A 675 24.70 3.63 -4.02
C THR A 675 25.93 3.95 -3.16
N TRP A 676 26.17 5.24 -2.91
CA TRP A 676 27.49 5.73 -2.55
C TRP A 676 27.94 5.50 -1.09
N PRO A 677 27.11 5.46 -0.02
CA PRO A 677 27.65 5.32 1.31
C PRO A 677 27.87 3.86 1.74
N ALA A 678 28.87 3.63 2.58
CA ALA A 678 29.21 2.30 3.08
C ALA A 678 28.06 1.69 3.91
N GLU A 679 27.34 2.51 4.69
CA GLU A 679 26.17 2.08 5.46
C GLU A 679 25.03 1.53 4.60
N TRP A 680 24.90 1.98 3.35
CA TRP A 680 23.80 1.57 2.47
C TRP A 680 23.98 0.11 1.99
N ARG A 681 25.23 -0.29 1.76
CA ARG A 681 25.58 -1.71 1.53
C ARG A 681 25.12 -2.61 2.68
N PHE A 682 25.30 -2.15 3.91
CA PHE A 682 24.82 -2.88 5.09
C PHE A 682 23.29 -2.83 5.21
N SER A 683 22.68 -1.69 4.88
CA SER A 683 21.21 -1.53 4.87
C SER A 683 20.53 -2.53 3.93
N SER A 684 21.16 -2.91 2.81
CA SER A 684 20.67 -4.01 1.95
C SER A 684 20.60 -5.35 2.67
N ILE A 685 21.64 -5.69 3.46
CA ILE A 685 21.66 -6.91 4.28
C ILE A 685 20.53 -6.87 5.32
N LEU A 686 20.42 -5.76 6.07
CA LEU A 686 19.40 -5.58 7.09
C LEU A 686 18.00 -5.67 6.49
N SER A 687 17.75 -5.05 5.33
CA SER A 687 16.45 -5.08 4.65
C SER A 687 16.03 -6.50 4.28
N ILE A 688 16.95 -7.29 3.72
CA ILE A 688 16.70 -8.70 3.35
C ILE A 688 16.51 -9.58 4.58
N TYR A 689 17.26 -9.32 5.65
CA TYR A 689 17.06 -10.01 6.93
C TYR A 689 15.68 -9.72 7.51
N GLN A 690 15.25 -8.46 7.54
CA GLN A 690 13.93 -8.04 8.03
C GLN A 690 12.79 -8.64 7.18
N TYR A 691 12.97 -8.71 5.85
CA TYR A 691 12.05 -9.42 4.96
C TYR A 691 11.92 -10.91 5.34
N TRP A 692 13.04 -11.59 5.57
CA TRP A 692 13.04 -12.99 5.98
C TRP A 692 12.38 -13.18 7.35
N GLU A 693 12.64 -12.31 8.33
CA GLU A 693 11.97 -12.37 9.63
C GLU A 693 10.45 -12.17 9.50
N ALA A 694 10.01 -11.24 8.64
CA ALA A 694 8.59 -10.95 8.46
C ALA A 694 7.83 -12.03 7.68
N THR A 695 8.46 -12.61 6.66
CA THR A 695 7.78 -13.51 5.70
C THR A 695 8.16 -14.98 5.85
N GLY A 696 9.30 -15.28 6.46
CA GLY A 696 9.93 -16.58 6.45
C GLY A 696 10.53 -16.99 5.09
N ASP A 697 10.47 -16.13 4.08
CA ASP A 697 11.03 -16.42 2.75
C ASP A 697 12.51 -16.05 2.66
N LEU A 698 13.29 -16.97 2.12
CA LEU A 698 14.73 -16.83 1.87
C LEU A 698 15.02 -16.58 0.37
N GLY A 699 14.01 -16.49 -0.49
CA GLY A 699 14.15 -16.31 -1.94
C GLY A 699 15.10 -15.17 -2.33
N PRO A 700 14.85 -13.92 -1.90
CA PRO A 700 15.73 -12.78 -2.18
C PRO A 700 17.16 -13.00 -1.66
N ALA A 701 17.29 -13.49 -0.41
CA ALA A 701 18.60 -13.78 0.20
C ALA A 701 19.39 -14.82 -0.61
N ARG A 702 18.75 -15.89 -1.08
CA ARG A 702 19.39 -16.94 -1.89
C ARG A 702 19.86 -16.40 -3.24
N ARG A 703 19.03 -15.60 -3.92
CA ARG A 703 19.36 -15.04 -5.24
C ARG A 703 20.53 -14.05 -5.19
N ARG A 704 20.63 -13.28 -4.10
CA ARG A 704 21.65 -12.22 -3.92
C ARG A 704 22.75 -12.57 -2.92
N TYR A 705 22.88 -13.84 -2.52
CA TYR A 705 23.80 -14.21 -1.43
C TYR A 705 25.26 -13.82 -1.70
N ALA A 706 25.71 -13.92 -2.95
CA ALA A 706 27.06 -13.53 -3.34
C ALA A 706 27.27 -12.01 -3.27
N ASP A 707 26.29 -11.23 -3.72
CA ASP A 707 26.32 -9.77 -3.67
C ASP A 707 26.35 -9.28 -2.21
N LEU A 708 25.50 -9.85 -1.35
CA LEU A 708 25.46 -9.54 0.08
C LEU A 708 26.76 -9.91 0.81
N LYS A 709 27.41 -11.01 0.43
CA LYS A 709 28.75 -11.37 0.92
C LYS A 709 29.78 -10.29 0.59
N ALA A 710 29.71 -9.71 -0.62
CA ALA A 710 30.65 -8.68 -1.07
C ALA A 710 30.47 -7.34 -0.33
N PHE A 711 29.30 -7.09 0.25
CA PHE A 711 29.05 -5.92 1.08
C PHE A 711 29.72 -5.97 2.45
N LEU A 712 30.09 -7.14 2.96
CA LEU A 712 30.75 -7.25 4.26
C LEU A 712 32.14 -6.55 4.25
N PRO A 713 32.52 -5.82 5.30
CA PRO A 713 33.73 -5.01 5.32
C PRO A 713 34.97 -5.82 5.73
N THR A 714 35.01 -7.13 5.40
CA THR A 714 36.01 -8.08 5.93
C THR A 714 37.44 -7.66 5.61
N GLN A 715 37.67 -7.03 4.46
CA GLN A 715 38.97 -6.50 4.04
C GLN A 715 39.50 -5.35 4.92
N TYR A 716 38.65 -4.72 5.72
CA TYR A 716 39.00 -3.60 6.60
C TYR A 716 39.15 -4.00 8.08
N LEU A 717 38.99 -5.29 8.40
CA LEU A 717 39.07 -5.76 9.78
C LEU A 717 40.50 -5.73 10.30
N ARG A 718 40.68 -5.08 11.45
CA ARG A 718 41.88 -5.18 12.28
C ARG A 718 41.90 -6.50 13.04
N SER A 719 43.05 -6.82 13.63
CA SER A 719 43.21 -8.03 14.46
C SER A 719 42.33 -8.06 15.72
N ASP A 720 41.94 -6.89 16.23
CA ASP A 720 41.01 -6.73 17.35
C ASP A 720 39.54 -6.75 16.92
N GLY A 721 39.26 -6.83 15.62
CA GLY A 721 37.93 -6.90 15.04
C GLY A 721 37.35 -5.58 14.57
N LEU A 722 37.92 -4.41 14.93
CA LEU A 722 37.39 -3.13 14.46
C LEU A 722 37.64 -2.94 12.95
N VAL A 723 36.68 -2.35 12.27
CA VAL A 723 36.80 -1.85 10.89
C VAL A 723 37.62 -0.57 10.89
N GLU A 724 38.73 -0.58 10.15
CA GLU A 724 39.60 0.57 9.91
C GLU A 724 39.66 0.90 8.42
N LYS A 725 39.10 2.04 8.04
CA LYS A 725 39.14 2.55 6.67
C LYS A 725 39.11 4.08 6.65
N ALA A 726 39.53 4.67 5.54
CA ALA A 726 39.31 6.09 5.34
C ALA A 726 37.78 6.37 5.26
N PRO A 727 37.28 7.43 5.92
CA PRO A 727 35.87 7.76 5.90
C PRO A 727 35.41 8.28 4.53
N GLY A 728 36.33 8.76 3.68
CA GLY A 728 35.98 9.34 2.38
C GLY A 728 35.31 10.71 2.51
N SER A 729 34.58 11.12 1.49
CA SER A 729 33.76 12.34 1.48
C SER A 729 32.34 12.03 1.02
N SER A 730 31.38 12.86 1.42
CA SER A 730 29.97 12.74 1.04
C SER A 730 29.82 12.54 -0.48
N SER A 731 28.88 11.70 -0.90
CA SER A 731 28.64 11.33 -2.31
C SER A 731 29.77 10.54 -3.00
N GLN A 732 30.76 10.04 -2.27
CA GLN A 732 31.77 9.12 -2.81
C GLN A 732 31.44 7.67 -2.46
N ALA A 733 31.69 6.77 -3.41
CA ALA A 733 31.49 5.33 -3.22
C ALA A 733 32.25 4.81 -1.98
N ASN A 734 31.54 4.05 -1.14
CA ASN A 734 32.03 3.45 0.10
C ASN A 734 32.53 4.46 1.15
N ALA A 735 32.08 5.72 1.08
CA ALA A 735 32.31 6.73 2.13
C ALA A 735 31.40 6.47 3.34
N ASP A 736 31.87 6.83 4.54
CA ASP A 736 31.05 6.80 5.75
C ASP A 736 30.04 7.96 5.70
N LEU A 737 28.75 7.64 5.84
CA LEU A 737 27.67 8.62 5.85
C LEU A 737 27.47 9.21 7.24
N VAL A 738 27.40 8.37 8.27
CA VAL A 738 26.89 8.66 9.63
C VAL A 738 25.43 9.13 9.67
N ASP A 739 25.13 10.20 8.93
CA ASP A 739 23.80 10.79 8.79
C ASP A 739 23.72 11.70 7.55
N TRP A 740 22.50 11.95 7.07
CA TRP A 740 22.21 12.86 5.96
C TRP A 740 21.09 13.84 6.30
N PRO A 741 21.25 15.15 6.02
CA PRO A 741 22.40 15.80 5.39
C PRO A 741 23.56 16.07 6.37
N ASP A 742 24.72 16.45 5.84
CA ASP A 742 25.95 16.73 6.61
C ASP A 742 25.73 17.70 7.79
N ALA A 743 24.82 18.67 7.64
CA ALA A 743 24.48 19.65 8.68
C ALA A 743 23.80 19.04 9.93
N GLU A 744 23.32 17.80 9.83
CA GLU A 744 22.57 17.12 10.90
C GLU A 744 23.38 16.04 11.61
N ARG A 745 24.69 15.96 11.36
CA ARG A 745 25.60 15.00 12.00
C ARG A 745 26.00 15.36 13.43
N ASP A 746 25.39 16.38 14.03
CA ASP A 746 25.75 16.82 15.39
C ASP A 746 27.26 17.10 15.57
N GLY A 747 27.91 17.61 14.52
CA GLY A 747 29.35 17.87 14.54
C GLY A 747 30.25 16.62 14.53
N TYR A 748 29.74 15.44 14.14
CA TYR A 748 30.49 14.18 14.11
C TYR A 748 31.90 14.33 13.53
N VAL A 749 32.90 13.88 14.27
CA VAL A 749 34.32 13.93 13.89
C VAL A 749 34.74 12.59 13.30
N PHE A 750 34.85 12.56 11.96
CA PHE A 750 35.34 11.38 11.26
C PHE A 750 36.81 11.08 11.57
N THR A 751 37.09 9.80 11.80
CA THR A 751 38.41 9.20 11.99
C THR A 751 38.59 8.01 11.04
N THR A 752 39.65 7.21 11.17
CA THR A 752 39.78 5.95 10.43
C THR A 752 39.08 4.76 11.07
N VAL A 753 38.67 4.88 12.34
CA VAL A 753 37.91 3.85 13.07
C VAL A 753 36.72 4.53 13.74
N ASN A 754 35.60 4.59 13.01
CA ASN A 754 34.39 5.30 13.42
C ASN A 754 33.41 4.35 14.13
N THR A 755 32.74 4.85 15.17
CA THR A 755 31.78 4.07 15.95
C THR A 755 30.56 3.65 15.14
N VAL A 756 30.04 4.55 14.30
CA VAL A 756 28.83 4.27 13.50
C VAL A 756 29.08 3.16 12.49
N ILE A 757 30.12 3.27 11.66
CA ILE A 757 30.43 2.23 10.66
C ILE A 757 30.72 0.87 11.30
N ASN A 758 31.39 0.86 12.45
CA ASN A 758 31.65 -0.38 13.20
C ASN A 758 30.36 -1.00 13.77
N SER A 759 29.40 -0.17 14.19
CA SER A 759 28.09 -0.63 14.69
C SER A 759 27.24 -1.22 13.57
N TRP A 760 27.22 -0.59 12.39
CA TRP A 760 26.59 -1.15 11.21
C TRP A 760 27.24 -2.45 10.76
N SER A 761 28.58 -2.50 10.78
CA SER A 761 29.34 -3.71 10.45
C SER A 761 28.98 -4.87 11.37
N TYR A 762 28.87 -4.61 12.68
CA TYR A 762 28.40 -5.61 13.65
C TYR A 762 27.04 -6.19 13.25
N ARG A 763 26.05 -5.34 12.98
CA ARG A 763 24.71 -5.80 12.62
C ARG A 763 24.71 -6.59 11.31
N ALA A 764 25.44 -6.11 10.30
CA ALA A 764 25.56 -6.80 9.02
C ALA A 764 26.15 -8.22 9.16
N TYR A 765 27.17 -8.41 10.03
CA TYR A 765 27.70 -9.76 10.29
C TYR A 765 26.72 -10.65 11.06
N VAL A 766 25.94 -10.09 12.01
CA VAL A 766 24.89 -10.84 12.73
C VAL A 766 23.83 -11.32 11.74
N ASP A 767 23.33 -10.43 10.89
CA ASP A 767 22.27 -10.73 9.91
C ASP A 767 22.74 -11.74 8.87
N MET A 768 23.94 -11.54 8.32
CA MET A 768 24.52 -12.50 7.39
C MET A 768 24.75 -13.87 8.04
N ALA A 769 25.14 -13.91 9.33
CA ALA A 769 25.30 -15.18 10.04
C ALA A 769 23.97 -15.92 10.21
N GLN A 770 22.89 -15.20 10.52
CA GLN A 770 21.56 -15.77 10.67
C GLN A 770 20.98 -16.24 9.33
N LEU A 771 21.13 -15.44 8.27
CA LEU A 771 20.74 -15.82 6.91
C LEU A 771 21.54 -17.05 6.44
N ALA A 772 22.85 -17.08 6.66
CA ALA A 772 23.70 -18.24 6.33
C ALA A 772 23.23 -19.50 7.05
N ALA A 773 22.95 -19.41 8.36
CA ALA A 773 22.44 -20.54 9.14
C ALA A 773 21.10 -21.04 8.57
N ALA A 774 20.18 -20.13 8.27
CA ALA A 774 18.86 -20.46 7.71
C ALA A 774 18.93 -21.08 6.30
N MET A 775 19.96 -20.75 5.51
CA MET A 775 20.25 -21.35 4.21
C MET A 775 21.10 -22.62 4.28
N GLY A 776 21.56 -23.03 5.48
CA GLY A 776 22.39 -24.23 5.68
C GLY A 776 23.91 -24.02 5.50
N ASP A 777 24.40 -22.79 5.39
CA ASP A 777 25.82 -22.43 5.31
C ASP A 777 26.40 -22.23 6.74
N ALA A 778 26.55 -23.35 7.47
CA ALA A 778 26.98 -23.33 8.87
C ALA A 778 28.41 -22.79 9.08
N GLU A 779 29.29 -22.90 8.08
CA GLU A 779 30.66 -22.42 8.14
C GLU A 779 30.74 -20.89 8.13
N ASN A 780 30.06 -20.25 7.17
CA ASN A 780 29.99 -18.79 7.13
C ASN A 780 29.20 -18.25 8.32
N ALA A 781 28.14 -18.93 8.74
CA ALA A 781 27.39 -18.56 9.95
C ALA A 781 28.29 -18.48 11.19
N ALA A 782 29.09 -19.52 11.44
CA ALA A 782 30.01 -19.54 12.59
C ALA A 782 31.12 -18.47 12.46
N THR A 783 31.66 -18.28 11.26
CA THR A 783 32.72 -17.30 10.99
C THR A 783 32.24 -15.87 11.25
N TRP A 784 31.11 -15.48 10.67
CA TRP A 784 30.57 -14.13 10.81
C TRP A 784 30.05 -13.84 12.21
N ASN A 785 29.45 -14.82 12.90
CA ASN A 785 29.11 -14.68 14.30
C ASN A 785 30.35 -14.43 15.17
N GLY A 786 31.45 -15.15 14.92
CA GLY A 786 32.73 -14.93 15.61
C GLY A 786 33.34 -13.54 15.34
N ILE A 787 33.14 -12.98 14.14
CA ILE A 787 33.56 -11.61 13.81
C ILE A 787 32.66 -10.59 14.53
N ALA A 788 31.34 -10.77 14.51
CA ALA A 788 30.39 -9.90 15.20
C ALA A 788 30.68 -9.81 16.71
N GLU A 789 30.95 -10.94 17.36
CA GLU A 789 31.29 -10.97 18.79
C GLU A 789 32.58 -10.19 19.11
N LYS A 790 33.61 -10.31 18.26
CA LYS A 790 34.85 -9.52 18.40
C LYS A 790 34.61 -8.04 18.19
N LEU A 791 33.84 -7.66 17.17
CA LEU A 791 33.43 -6.28 16.90
C LEU A 791 32.73 -5.69 18.13
N ARG A 792 31.70 -6.36 18.66
CA ARG A 792 30.95 -5.91 19.83
C ARG A 792 31.85 -5.67 21.02
N ALA A 793 32.71 -6.64 21.35
CA ALA A 793 33.65 -6.52 22.45
C ALA A 793 34.61 -5.34 22.27
N ALA A 794 35.15 -5.15 21.06
CA ALA A 794 36.10 -4.07 20.79
C ALA A 794 35.45 -2.69 20.80
N ILE A 795 34.22 -2.54 20.27
CA ILE A 795 33.48 -1.28 20.31
C ILE A 795 33.21 -0.89 21.77
N ASN A 796 32.65 -1.78 22.58
CA ASN A 796 32.34 -1.48 23.98
C ASN A 796 33.60 -1.25 24.84
N ALA A 797 34.71 -1.91 24.53
CA ALA A 797 35.95 -1.74 25.31
C ALA A 797 36.71 -0.45 24.96
N LYS A 798 36.61 0.05 23.73
CA LYS A 798 37.50 1.13 23.23
C LYS A 798 36.78 2.41 22.82
N LEU A 799 35.51 2.32 22.44
CA LEU A 799 34.75 3.46 21.93
C LEU A 799 33.68 3.95 22.91
N PHE A 800 33.32 3.15 23.92
CA PHE A 800 32.45 3.58 25.01
C PHE A 800 33.24 4.34 26.08
N ASP A 801 32.72 5.48 26.51
CA ASP A 801 33.21 6.25 27.64
C ASP A 801 32.29 6.08 28.86
N PRO A 802 32.70 5.27 29.85
CA PRO A 802 31.90 5.05 31.05
C PRO A 802 31.75 6.32 31.92
N ALA A 803 32.63 7.32 31.78
CA ALA A 803 32.54 8.55 32.58
C ALA A 803 31.37 9.44 32.17
N THR A 804 31.03 9.44 30.88
CA THR A 804 29.91 10.20 30.32
C THR A 804 28.70 9.33 29.98
N GLY A 805 28.88 8.00 29.97
CA GLY A 805 27.84 7.06 29.58
C GLY A 805 27.51 7.14 28.10
N SER A 806 28.48 7.45 27.24
CA SER A 806 28.26 7.65 25.81
C SER A 806 29.45 7.16 25.00
N TYR A 807 29.31 7.07 23.68
CA TYR A 807 30.40 6.63 22.80
C TYR A 807 31.11 7.81 22.14
N PHE A 808 32.42 7.68 21.95
CA PHE A 808 33.21 8.57 21.10
C PHE A 808 32.84 8.37 19.63
N ASP A 809 33.00 9.39 18.80
CA ASP A 809 32.80 9.25 17.35
C ASP A 809 33.79 8.28 16.70
N GLY A 810 34.99 8.16 17.27
CA GLY A 810 36.02 7.24 16.80
C GLY A 810 37.22 7.17 17.74
N LEU A 811 38.14 6.25 17.48
CA LEU A 811 39.25 5.91 18.41
C LEU A 811 40.18 7.09 18.75
N THR A 812 40.33 8.06 17.84
CA THR A 812 41.31 9.14 17.96
C THR A 812 40.70 10.49 18.28
N THR A 813 39.43 10.53 18.70
CA THR A 813 38.72 11.76 19.05
C THR A 813 38.03 11.64 20.40
N THR A 814 37.87 12.77 21.09
CA THR A 814 37.07 12.86 22.32
C THR A 814 35.68 13.43 22.06
N HIS A 815 35.33 13.72 20.79
CA HIS A 815 34.00 14.18 20.42
C HIS A 815 32.97 13.03 20.52
N ARG A 816 31.72 13.41 20.83
CA ARG A 816 30.61 12.49 21.14
C ARG A 816 29.33 13.04 20.52
N ALA A 817 29.15 12.83 19.24
CA ALA A 817 27.88 13.08 18.56
C ALA A 817 26.82 12.11 19.08
N VAL A 818 25.54 12.50 19.03
CA VAL A 818 24.44 11.62 19.44
C VAL A 818 24.44 10.30 18.64
N HIS A 819 24.80 10.34 17.36
CA HIS A 819 24.89 9.20 16.43
C HIS A 819 25.81 8.10 16.95
N ALA A 820 26.95 8.49 17.54
CA ALA A 820 27.92 7.55 18.08
C ALA A 820 27.33 6.70 19.20
N SER A 821 26.30 7.17 19.91
CA SER A 821 25.59 6.40 20.93
C SER A 821 24.30 5.75 20.42
N VAL A 822 23.60 6.37 19.46
CA VAL A 822 22.39 5.80 18.84
C VAL A 822 22.66 4.47 18.17
N PHE A 823 23.64 4.42 17.26
CA PHE A 823 23.87 3.23 16.45
C PHE A 823 24.35 2.01 17.26
N PRO A 824 25.24 2.11 18.26
CA PRO A 824 25.55 0.97 19.12
C PRO A 824 24.32 0.38 19.82
N VAL A 825 23.36 1.21 20.25
CA VAL A 825 22.13 0.70 20.89
C VAL A 825 21.19 0.09 19.84
N ALA A 826 20.88 0.83 18.77
CA ALA A 826 19.94 0.39 17.73
C ALA A 826 20.38 -0.93 17.06
N MET A 827 21.70 -1.08 16.85
CA MET A 827 22.31 -2.24 16.20
C MET A 827 22.58 -3.42 17.15
N GLY A 828 22.35 -3.27 18.46
CA GLY A 828 22.55 -4.33 19.46
C GLY A 828 24.02 -4.56 19.86
N VAL A 829 24.86 -3.55 19.71
CA VAL A 829 26.27 -3.54 20.17
C VAL A 829 26.33 -3.26 21.67
N ALA A 830 25.56 -2.29 22.16
CA ALA A 830 25.57 -1.89 23.56
C ALA A 830 25.08 -3.05 24.45
N GLY A 831 25.95 -3.52 25.35
CA GLY A 831 25.61 -4.57 26.29
C GLY A 831 24.81 -4.05 27.50
N PRO A 832 24.45 -4.92 28.44
CA PRO A 832 23.71 -4.56 29.65
C PRO A 832 24.33 -3.40 30.44
N ASP A 833 25.66 -3.29 30.47
CA ASP A 833 26.38 -2.23 31.18
C ASP A 833 26.40 -0.89 30.43
N GLN A 834 26.21 -0.89 29.11
CA GLN A 834 26.29 0.30 28.26
C GLN A 834 24.91 0.87 27.90
N ILE A 835 23.89 0.01 27.73
CA ILE A 835 22.59 0.40 27.16
C ILE A 835 21.87 1.47 27.99
N GLY A 836 21.87 1.33 29.32
CA GLY A 836 21.24 2.31 30.23
C GLY A 836 21.90 3.69 30.15
N PRO A 837 23.21 3.80 30.41
CA PRO A 837 23.93 5.08 30.27
C PRO A 837 23.84 5.69 28.86
N ALA A 838 24.04 4.89 27.81
CA ALA A 838 24.00 5.37 26.43
C ALA A 838 22.64 5.95 26.04
N THR A 839 21.55 5.29 26.43
CA THR A 839 20.20 5.83 26.18
C THR A 839 19.85 7.02 27.07
N ALA A 840 20.42 7.12 28.27
CA ALA A 840 20.30 8.32 29.10
C ALA A 840 20.94 9.53 28.40
N TYR A 841 22.12 9.33 27.82
CA TYR A 841 22.79 10.33 27.00
C TYR A 841 21.95 10.72 25.77
N ILE A 842 21.46 9.74 25.00
CA ILE A 842 20.62 9.99 23.80
C ILE A 842 19.39 10.84 24.17
N ALA A 843 18.65 10.45 25.20
CA ALA A 843 17.47 11.17 25.64
C ALA A 843 17.76 12.61 26.07
N GLN A 844 18.90 12.83 26.76
CA GLN A 844 19.35 14.15 27.20
C GLN A 844 19.71 15.06 26.01
N ARG A 845 20.39 14.51 24.99
CA ARG A 845 20.76 15.25 23.78
C ARG A 845 19.54 15.64 22.94
N GLY A 846 18.50 14.81 22.96
CA GLY A 846 17.32 15.00 22.12
C GLY A 846 17.59 14.61 20.67
N MET A 847 16.64 14.94 19.79
CA MET A 847 16.67 14.58 18.36
C MET A 847 17.55 15.55 17.56
N VAL A 848 18.82 15.71 17.96
CA VAL A 848 19.84 16.53 17.26
C VAL A 848 20.47 15.75 16.10
N CYS A 849 19.63 15.10 15.30
CA CYS A 849 20.02 14.29 14.15
C CYS A 849 18.99 14.45 13.03
N SER A 850 19.28 13.92 11.84
CA SER A 850 18.34 13.94 10.73
C SER A 850 17.13 13.04 10.97
N VAL A 851 16.17 13.11 10.05
CA VAL A 851 15.01 12.21 9.98
C VAL A 851 15.42 10.73 9.77
N PHE A 852 16.52 10.46 9.06
CA PHE A 852 17.05 9.12 8.87
C PHE A 852 17.57 8.54 10.19
N CYS A 853 18.39 9.29 10.93
CA CYS A 853 18.90 8.84 12.23
C CYS A 853 17.79 8.78 13.29
N ALA A 854 16.77 9.64 13.20
CA ALA A 854 15.66 9.67 14.15
C ALA A 854 14.89 8.34 14.22
N ASN A 855 14.79 7.61 13.10
CA ASN A 855 14.29 6.25 13.07
C ASN A 855 15.01 5.34 14.08
N PHE A 856 16.34 5.27 13.99
CA PHE A 856 17.17 4.43 14.85
C PHE A 856 17.24 4.95 16.28
N LEU A 857 17.16 6.27 16.46
CA LEU A 857 17.15 6.90 17.77
C LEU A 857 15.90 6.50 18.55
N VAL A 858 14.71 6.64 17.96
CA VAL A 858 13.44 6.28 18.61
C VAL A 858 13.38 4.77 18.85
N ASP A 859 13.80 3.95 17.89
CA ASP A 859 13.92 2.50 18.06
C ASP A 859 14.88 2.12 19.21
N ALA A 860 16.04 2.78 19.31
CA ALA A 860 16.99 2.57 20.42
C ALA A 860 16.40 2.90 21.79
N LEU A 861 15.58 3.96 21.89
CA LEU A 861 14.89 4.30 23.13
C LEU A 861 13.85 3.23 23.52
N TYR A 862 13.03 2.77 22.58
CA TYR A 862 12.08 1.69 22.84
C TYR A 862 12.78 0.37 23.18
N LYS A 863 13.87 0.01 22.50
CA LYS A 863 14.65 -1.20 22.81
C LYS A 863 15.23 -1.19 24.22
N ALA A 864 15.52 -0.01 24.77
CA ALA A 864 16.05 0.16 26.13
C ALA A 864 14.97 0.43 27.20
N GLY A 865 13.67 0.28 26.88
CA GLY A 865 12.58 0.52 27.83
C GLY A 865 12.34 2.00 28.15
N ARG A 866 12.81 2.93 27.31
CA ARG A 866 12.76 4.39 27.50
C ARG A 866 11.59 5.03 26.76
N ALA A 867 10.41 4.42 26.88
CA ALA A 867 9.23 4.81 26.11
C ALA A 867 8.76 6.26 26.36
N ASP A 868 8.92 6.79 27.57
CA ASP A 868 8.59 8.20 27.86
C ASP A 868 9.43 9.17 27.02
N ASP A 869 10.71 8.87 26.83
CA ASP A 869 11.61 9.66 25.99
C ASP A 869 11.28 9.51 24.50
N ALA A 870 10.99 8.29 24.05
CA ALA A 870 10.56 8.03 22.69
C ALA A 870 9.27 8.80 22.35
N MET A 871 8.28 8.74 23.24
CA MET A 871 7.01 9.45 23.10
C MET A 871 7.20 10.96 23.03
N ARG A 872 8.04 11.53 23.90
CA ARG A 872 8.40 12.95 23.85
C ARG A 872 9.02 13.37 22.50
N MET A 873 9.78 12.49 21.86
CA MET A 873 10.38 12.76 20.55
C MET A 873 9.37 12.66 19.41
N LEU A 874 8.52 11.63 19.42
CA LEU A 874 7.45 11.43 18.44
C LEU A 874 6.44 12.59 18.44
N THR A 875 6.10 13.13 19.61
CA THR A 875 5.11 14.22 19.76
C THR A 875 5.76 15.60 19.94
N GLY A 876 7.04 15.75 19.63
CA GLY A 876 7.74 17.04 19.71
C GLY A 876 7.17 18.07 18.73
N THR A 877 7.35 19.36 19.03
CA THR A 877 6.89 20.48 18.18
C THR A 877 8.01 21.43 17.75
N GLY A 878 9.26 21.13 18.12
CA GLY A 878 10.42 21.91 17.69
C GLY A 878 10.77 21.67 16.22
N GLN A 879 11.74 22.43 15.68
CA GLN A 879 12.15 22.35 14.27
C GLN A 879 12.44 20.93 13.79
N ARG A 880 13.06 20.09 14.64
CA ARG A 880 13.29 18.66 14.37
C ARG A 880 12.12 17.84 14.91
N SER A 881 10.97 17.91 14.27
CA SER A 881 9.80 17.09 14.61
C SER A 881 8.83 16.91 13.44
N TRP A 882 8.04 15.84 13.48
CA TRP A 882 7.00 15.57 12.48
C TRP A 882 5.86 16.59 12.52
N LEU A 883 5.44 17.03 13.71
CA LEU A 883 4.41 18.07 13.84
C LEU A 883 4.87 19.40 13.24
N HIS A 884 6.16 19.69 13.24
CA HIS A 884 6.72 20.84 12.52
C HIS A 884 6.58 20.69 11.00
N MET A 885 6.88 19.52 10.42
CA MET A 885 6.63 19.26 8.99
C MET A 885 5.16 19.50 8.60
N ILE A 886 4.24 19.02 9.43
CA ILE A 886 2.80 19.24 9.24
C ILE A 886 2.46 20.74 9.31
N ALA A 887 3.05 21.46 10.26
CA ALA A 887 2.87 22.90 10.41
C ALA A 887 3.44 23.71 9.22
N LEU A 888 4.47 23.20 8.54
CA LEU A 888 4.98 23.74 7.26
C LEU A 888 4.02 23.51 6.08
N GLY A 889 2.96 22.72 6.27
CA GLY A 889 1.98 22.40 5.23
C GLY A 889 2.35 21.19 4.37
N ALA A 890 3.29 20.35 4.82
CA ALA A 890 3.66 19.13 4.11
C ALA A 890 2.47 18.16 3.98
N GLY A 891 2.31 17.56 2.80
CA GLY A 891 1.30 16.53 2.53
C GLY A 891 1.79 15.10 2.81
N SER A 892 3.10 14.93 3.00
CA SER A 892 3.81 13.68 3.31
C SER A 892 5.12 14.00 4.05
N PRO A 893 5.78 13.01 4.67
CA PRO A 893 7.08 13.21 5.31
C PRO A 893 8.13 13.80 4.36
N MET A 894 9.05 14.61 4.91
CA MET A 894 10.03 15.40 4.16
C MET A 894 11.44 14.76 4.18
N GLU A 895 12.30 15.12 3.23
CA GLU A 895 13.70 14.63 3.16
C GLU A 895 14.56 15.08 4.34
N ALA A 896 14.31 16.29 4.85
CA ALA A 896 14.93 16.84 6.05
C ALA A 896 13.86 17.55 6.89
N TRP A 897 14.18 17.81 8.16
CA TRP A 897 13.23 18.41 9.11
C TRP A 897 12.69 19.78 8.68
N ASP A 898 13.51 20.59 8.01
CA ASP A 898 13.19 21.98 7.69
C ASP A 898 13.99 22.48 6.47
N PRO A 899 13.41 23.28 5.56
CA PRO A 899 14.13 23.90 4.45
C PRO A 899 15.35 24.74 4.86
N ALA A 900 15.40 25.27 6.08
CA ALA A 900 16.55 25.99 6.63
C ALA A 900 17.75 25.07 6.94
N LEU A 901 17.51 23.79 7.17
CA LEU A 901 18.56 22.77 7.39
C LEU A 901 19.02 22.17 6.06
N LYS A 902 18.12 22.12 5.07
CA LYS A 902 18.42 21.66 3.71
C LYS A 902 17.53 22.39 2.68
N SER A 903 18.10 23.36 1.98
CA SER A 903 17.35 24.28 1.11
C SER A 903 16.67 23.62 -0.10
N ASN A 904 17.19 22.48 -0.57
CA ASN A 904 16.63 21.67 -1.65
C ASN A 904 15.93 20.39 -1.14
N THR A 905 15.41 20.40 0.09
CA THR A 905 14.63 19.29 0.66
C THR A 905 13.35 19.04 -0.15
N THR A 906 13.02 17.77 -0.38
CA THR A 906 11.72 17.35 -0.94
C THR A 906 10.68 17.22 0.17
N PHE A 907 9.40 17.38 -0.17
CA PHE A 907 8.26 17.24 0.74
C PHE A 907 7.57 15.88 0.58
N SER A 908 8.29 14.90 0.02
CA SER A 908 7.83 13.57 -0.37
C SER A 908 8.94 12.53 -0.26
N HIS A 909 9.38 12.26 0.98
CA HIS A 909 10.49 11.33 1.28
C HIS A 909 10.07 10.29 2.32
N PRO A 910 10.06 8.98 1.99
CA PRO A 910 9.47 7.95 2.83
C PRO A 910 10.28 7.62 4.08
N TRP A 911 11.59 7.88 4.10
CA TRP A 911 12.45 7.55 5.26
C TRP A 911 12.10 8.30 6.56
N ALA A 912 11.37 9.40 6.44
CA ALA A 912 10.88 10.19 7.57
C ALA A 912 9.54 9.64 8.08
N GLY A 913 8.96 8.65 7.41
CA GLY A 913 7.70 8.00 7.79
C GLY A 913 7.84 6.93 8.89
N SER A 914 9.01 6.80 9.53
CA SER A 914 9.26 5.78 10.56
C SER A 914 8.23 5.71 11.71
N PRO A 915 7.55 6.79 12.14
CA PRO A 915 6.47 6.66 13.12
C PRO A 915 5.36 5.68 12.72
N ALA A 916 5.11 5.49 11.42
CA ALA A 916 4.07 4.60 10.92
C ALA A 916 4.29 3.12 11.30
N TYR A 917 5.53 2.69 11.56
CA TYR A 917 5.81 1.32 12.03
C TYR A 917 6.33 1.29 13.49
N LEU A 918 6.99 2.36 13.95
CA LEU A 918 7.54 2.44 15.30
C LEU A 918 6.48 2.41 16.40
N VAL A 919 5.23 2.80 16.12
CA VAL A 919 4.14 2.66 17.09
C VAL A 919 3.82 1.19 17.38
N TYR A 920 3.83 0.31 16.36
CA TYR A 920 3.60 -1.12 16.55
C TYR A 920 4.82 -1.79 17.19
N ARG A 921 6.01 -1.53 16.66
CA ARG A 921 7.26 -2.15 17.11
C ARG A 921 7.71 -1.65 18.49
N GLY A 922 7.47 -0.37 18.77
CA GLY A 922 7.90 0.30 19.98
C GLY A 922 6.83 0.28 21.07
N ALA A 923 5.70 0.97 20.83
CA ALA A 923 4.67 1.19 21.83
C ALA A 923 3.83 -0.07 22.13
N LEU A 924 3.54 -0.92 21.14
CA LEU A 924 2.90 -2.22 21.36
C LEU A 924 3.92 -3.37 21.49
N GLY A 925 5.14 -3.19 20.98
CA GLY A 925 6.19 -4.20 21.05
C GLY A 925 5.92 -5.43 20.19
N ILE A 926 5.23 -5.28 19.05
CA ILE A 926 4.92 -6.38 18.13
C ILE A 926 6.14 -6.61 17.22
N GLU A 927 6.84 -7.72 17.42
CA GLU A 927 8.05 -8.08 16.65
C GLU A 927 8.15 -9.60 16.43
N PRO A 928 8.66 -10.09 15.29
CA PRO A 928 8.89 -11.52 15.12
C PRO A 928 9.98 -12.01 16.09
N LEU A 929 9.76 -13.17 16.70
CA LEU A 929 10.77 -13.92 17.46
C LEU A 929 11.28 -15.13 16.67
N GLU A 930 10.47 -15.61 15.74
CA GLU A 930 10.80 -16.62 14.76
C GLU A 930 10.33 -16.16 13.37
N PRO A 931 11.08 -16.46 12.29
CA PRO A 931 10.74 -16.02 10.94
C PRO A 931 9.30 -16.37 10.51
N GLY A 932 8.65 -15.45 9.80
CA GLY A 932 7.27 -15.57 9.33
C GLY A 932 6.24 -15.50 10.46
N TYR A 933 6.55 -14.78 11.55
CA TYR A 933 5.69 -14.60 12.73
C TYR A 933 5.18 -15.92 13.33
N LYS A 934 5.91 -17.03 13.16
CA LYS A 934 5.55 -18.32 13.80
C LYS A 934 5.47 -18.16 15.31
N ARG A 935 6.38 -17.37 15.85
CA ARG A 935 6.36 -16.84 17.21
C ARG A 935 6.70 -15.36 17.16
N PHE A 936 6.03 -14.55 17.97
CA PHE A 936 6.26 -13.10 18.02
C PHE A 936 6.20 -12.57 19.45
N ALA A 937 6.76 -11.39 19.67
CA ALA A 937 6.71 -10.66 20.92
C ALA A 937 5.51 -9.71 20.91
N VAL A 938 4.95 -9.46 22.10
CA VAL A 938 4.07 -8.32 22.38
C VAL A 938 4.53 -7.71 23.69
N ARG A 939 5.18 -6.55 23.61
CA ARG A 939 5.79 -5.85 24.74
C ARG A 939 5.25 -4.43 24.79
N PRO A 940 4.05 -4.20 25.38
CA PRO A 940 3.48 -2.86 25.47
C PRO A 940 4.37 -1.95 26.33
N GLN A 941 4.70 -0.78 25.78
CA GLN A 941 5.53 0.24 26.41
C GLN A 941 4.79 1.57 26.43
N PRO A 942 3.99 1.86 27.49
CA PRO A 942 3.04 2.96 27.50
C PRO A 942 3.62 4.35 27.26
N GLY A 943 4.81 4.67 27.79
CA GLY A 943 5.46 5.96 27.51
C GLY A 943 4.62 7.20 27.87
N GLY A 944 3.79 7.12 28.91
CA GLY A 944 2.84 8.16 29.30
C GLY A 944 1.44 8.05 28.65
N LEU A 945 1.22 7.10 27.73
CA LEU A 945 -0.10 6.80 27.19
C LEU A 945 -0.97 6.10 28.25
N THR A 946 -2.23 6.52 28.33
CA THR A 946 -3.23 5.86 29.19
C THR A 946 -3.85 4.65 28.51
N HIS A 947 -3.92 4.66 27.18
CA HIS A 947 -4.28 3.54 26.33
C HIS A 947 -3.68 3.71 24.93
N ALA A 948 -3.47 2.59 24.25
CA ALA A 948 -3.22 2.52 22.82
C ALA A 948 -3.65 1.16 22.28
N GLU A 949 -4.04 1.14 21.01
CA GLU A 949 -4.50 -0.04 20.28
C GLU A 949 -3.96 -0.04 18.86
N GLY A 950 -3.72 -1.23 18.32
CA GLY A 950 -3.38 -1.38 16.91
C GLY A 950 -3.52 -2.79 16.38
N VAL A 951 -3.73 -2.86 15.07
CA VAL A 951 -3.77 -4.08 14.26
C VAL A 951 -2.66 -3.97 13.21
N THR A 952 -1.89 -5.03 13.00
CA THR A 952 -0.87 -5.09 11.94
C THR A 952 -0.91 -6.45 11.24
N PRO A 953 -0.78 -6.51 9.90
CA PRO A 953 -0.84 -7.76 9.15
C PRO A 953 0.45 -8.57 9.29
N THR A 954 0.34 -9.89 9.21
CA THR A 954 1.48 -10.81 9.06
C THR A 954 1.15 -11.88 8.02
N VAL A 955 2.16 -12.62 7.54
CA VAL A 955 1.96 -13.74 6.60
C VAL A 955 1.10 -14.88 7.16
N ARG A 956 0.78 -14.89 8.47
CA ARG A 956 -0.08 -15.89 9.12
C ARG A 956 -1.45 -15.33 9.56
N GLY A 957 -1.70 -14.04 9.33
CA GLY A 957 -2.89 -13.34 9.77
C GLY A 957 -2.57 -12.09 10.59
N PRO A 958 -3.56 -11.22 10.82
CA PRO A 958 -3.36 -10.01 11.60
C PRO A 958 -3.03 -10.33 13.06
N VAL A 959 -2.13 -9.53 13.64
CA VAL A 959 -1.88 -9.46 15.08
C VAL A 959 -2.54 -8.19 15.61
N SER A 960 -3.28 -8.30 16.70
CA SER A 960 -3.92 -7.16 17.36
C SER A 960 -3.45 -7.06 18.81
N ALA A 961 -3.17 -5.85 19.27
CA ALA A 961 -2.82 -5.59 20.66
C ALA A 961 -3.40 -4.25 21.13
N ALA A 962 -3.89 -4.21 22.36
CA ALA A 962 -4.18 -2.96 23.05
C ALA A 962 -3.91 -3.05 24.53
N PHE A 963 -3.39 -1.95 25.09
CA PHE A 963 -3.14 -1.85 26.52
C PHE A 963 -3.89 -0.67 27.15
N ALA A 964 -4.12 -0.75 28.45
CA ALA A 964 -4.44 0.40 29.28
C ALA A 964 -3.69 0.39 30.62
N THR A 965 -3.44 1.59 31.14
CA THR A 965 -2.65 1.84 32.37
C THR A 965 -3.45 2.59 33.45
N PRO A 966 -4.59 2.07 33.93
CA PRO A 966 -5.39 2.75 34.95
C PRO A 966 -4.62 2.81 36.28
N GLY A 967 -4.39 4.02 36.76
CA GLY A 967 -3.57 4.25 37.94
C GLY A 967 -2.05 4.13 37.70
N GLY A 968 -1.60 4.06 36.45
CA GLY A 968 -0.23 4.37 35.99
C GLY A 968 0.83 3.29 36.17
N ALA A 969 0.75 2.43 37.19
CA ALA A 969 1.81 1.45 37.49
C ALA A 969 1.51 0.03 37.04
N LYS A 970 0.23 -0.30 36.76
CA LYS A 970 -0.19 -1.63 36.38
C LYS A 970 -0.86 -1.61 35.02
N LEU A 971 -0.65 -2.66 34.25
CA LEU A 971 -1.02 -2.74 32.84
C LEU A 971 -1.94 -3.93 32.62
N ASP A 972 -2.99 -3.69 31.83
CA ASP A 972 -3.75 -4.76 31.20
C ASP A 972 -3.58 -4.66 29.70
N LEU A 973 -3.40 -5.82 29.08
CA LEU A 973 -3.18 -6.02 27.66
C LEU A 973 -4.22 -7.02 27.15
N ALA A 974 -4.90 -6.67 26.07
CA ALA A 974 -5.57 -7.64 25.21
C ALA A 974 -4.69 -7.89 24.00
N VAL A 975 -4.48 -9.16 23.65
CA VAL A 975 -3.70 -9.58 22.48
C VAL A 975 -4.46 -10.65 21.70
N THR A 976 -4.52 -10.51 20.38
CA THR A 976 -5.03 -11.55 19.47
C THR A 976 -3.87 -12.09 18.64
N ALA A 977 -3.56 -13.37 18.84
CA ALA A 977 -2.57 -14.10 18.06
C ALA A 977 -3.29 -14.96 17.00
N PRO A 978 -2.94 -14.87 15.72
CA PRO A 978 -3.58 -15.65 14.67
C PRO A 978 -3.35 -17.16 14.89
N ALA A 979 -4.27 -18.00 14.40
CA ALA A 979 -4.11 -19.44 14.47
C ALA A 979 -2.77 -19.89 13.86
N ASN A 980 -2.22 -21.00 14.38
CA ASN A 980 -0.92 -21.53 13.97
C ASN A 980 0.27 -20.62 14.34
N THR A 981 0.12 -19.78 15.37
CA THR A 981 1.18 -18.94 15.95
C THR A 981 1.19 -19.01 17.48
N SER A 982 2.16 -18.32 18.10
CA SER A 982 2.18 -18.06 19.55
C SER A 982 2.85 -16.71 19.84
N ALA A 983 2.49 -16.09 20.96
CA ALA A 983 3.06 -14.81 21.37
C ALA A 983 3.81 -14.93 22.70
N ARG A 984 4.94 -14.23 22.83
CA ARG A 984 5.56 -13.93 24.11
C ARG A 984 5.13 -12.54 24.54
N VAL A 985 4.33 -12.48 25.59
CA VAL A 985 3.87 -11.23 26.18
C VAL A 985 4.81 -10.81 27.30
N THR A 986 5.32 -9.58 27.25
CA THR A 986 6.17 -9.01 28.32
C THR A 986 5.52 -7.77 28.89
N LEU A 987 5.10 -7.84 30.16
CA LEU A 987 4.49 -6.71 30.87
C LEU A 987 5.50 -5.99 31.78
N PRO A 988 5.39 -4.67 31.96
CA PRO A 988 6.25 -3.93 32.88
C PRO A 988 6.02 -4.37 34.33
N GLY A 989 7.10 -4.58 35.08
CA GLY A 989 7.06 -4.94 36.50
C GLY A 989 8.08 -6.00 36.90
N SER A 990 8.18 -6.26 38.20
CA SER A 990 9.09 -7.27 38.78
C SER A 990 8.38 -8.39 39.54
N ASP A 991 7.05 -8.31 39.66
CA ASP A 991 6.24 -9.38 40.26
C ASP A 991 6.13 -10.54 39.26
N PRO A 992 6.64 -11.75 39.60
CA PRO A 992 6.53 -12.91 38.71
C PRO A 992 5.09 -13.34 38.46
N THR A 993 4.11 -12.83 39.21
CA THR A 993 2.70 -13.17 39.04
C THR A 993 2.06 -12.31 37.97
N VAL A 994 1.67 -12.94 36.86
CA VAL A 994 0.84 -12.35 35.81
C VAL A 994 -0.47 -13.12 35.70
N TYR A 995 -1.54 -12.45 35.31
CA TYR A 995 -2.84 -13.07 35.13
C TYR A 995 -3.09 -13.20 33.64
N VAL A 996 -3.21 -14.42 33.14
CA VAL A 996 -3.60 -14.73 31.76
C VAL A 996 -5.02 -15.29 31.83
N ASP A 997 -5.97 -14.61 31.20
CA ASP A 997 -7.39 -14.97 31.19
C ASP A 997 -7.91 -15.19 32.62
N HIS A 998 -7.65 -14.17 33.47
CA HIS A 998 -7.95 -14.13 34.91
C HIS A 998 -7.27 -15.20 35.78
N ARG A 999 -6.42 -16.07 35.21
CA ARG A 999 -5.71 -17.13 35.93
C ARG A 999 -4.29 -16.70 36.22
N ALA A 1000 -3.89 -16.80 37.50
CA ALA A 1000 -2.52 -16.55 37.89
C ALA A 1000 -1.56 -17.54 37.18
N ARG A 1001 -0.49 -16.99 36.63
CA ARG A 1001 0.63 -17.69 35.99
C ARG A 1001 1.92 -17.11 36.55
N THR A 1002 2.92 -17.98 36.71
CA THR A 1002 4.27 -17.54 37.03
C THR A 1002 4.99 -17.20 35.73
N GLY A 1003 5.19 -15.91 35.49
CA GLY A 1003 6.01 -15.40 34.40
C GLY A 1003 7.51 -15.43 34.71
N VAL A 1004 8.31 -15.24 33.68
CA VAL A 1004 9.77 -15.15 33.76
C VAL A 1004 10.14 -13.69 33.97
N VAL A 1005 10.68 -13.35 35.15
CA VAL A 1005 11.16 -12.00 35.45
C VAL A 1005 12.48 -11.77 34.72
N GLY A 1006 12.50 -10.77 33.84
CA GLY A 1006 13.68 -10.29 33.13
C GLY A 1006 13.97 -8.82 33.46
N ALA A 1007 15.00 -8.27 32.83
CA ALA A 1007 15.37 -6.85 32.97
C ALA A 1007 14.26 -5.90 32.49
N ASP A 1008 13.49 -6.32 31.48
CA ASP A 1008 12.52 -5.49 30.79
C ASP A 1008 11.07 -5.70 31.30
N GLY A 1009 10.87 -6.59 32.27
CA GLY A 1009 9.54 -6.92 32.78
C GLY A 1009 9.33 -8.41 33.03
N VAL A 1010 8.07 -8.82 33.11
CA VAL A 1010 7.67 -10.21 33.37
C VAL A 1010 7.07 -10.80 32.10
N SER A 1011 7.66 -11.87 31.60
CA SER A 1011 7.28 -12.53 30.35
C SER A 1011 6.40 -13.76 30.57
N VAL A 1012 5.38 -13.94 29.75
CA VAL A 1012 4.55 -15.16 29.67
C VAL A 1012 4.27 -15.50 28.20
N ASP A 1013 4.32 -16.79 27.88
CA ASP A 1013 3.93 -17.25 26.54
C ASP A 1013 2.43 -17.53 26.51
N VAL A 1014 1.74 -16.99 25.50
CA VAL A 1014 0.33 -17.25 25.20
C VAL A 1014 0.24 -17.92 23.82
N PRO A 1015 -0.64 -18.93 23.66
CA PRO A 1015 -0.83 -19.59 22.38
C PRO A 1015 -1.63 -18.70 21.40
N ALA A 1016 -1.97 -19.23 20.23
CA ALA A 1016 -2.93 -18.59 19.33
C ALA A 1016 -4.28 -18.35 20.02
N GLY A 1017 -5.03 -17.35 19.55
CA GLY A 1017 -6.31 -16.92 20.13
C GLY A 1017 -6.24 -15.55 20.76
N CYS A 1018 -7.36 -15.13 21.33
CA CYS A 1018 -7.47 -13.86 22.04
C CYS A 1018 -7.21 -14.07 23.54
N HIS A 1019 -6.34 -13.25 24.13
CA HIS A 1019 -5.91 -13.37 25.52
C HIS A 1019 -5.93 -12.03 26.24
N LEU A 1020 -6.36 -12.05 27.50
CA LEU A 1020 -6.22 -10.94 28.43
C LEU A 1020 -5.06 -11.19 29.38
N VAL A 1021 -4.05 -10.31 29.37
CA VAL A 1021 -2.87 -10.41 30.23
C VAL A 1021 -2.80 -9.19 31.16
N SER A 1022 -2.68 -9.41 32.46
CA SER A 1022 -2.76 -8.34 33.48
C SER A 1022 -1.73 -8.49 34.62
N THR A 1023 -1.25 -7.36 35.15
CA THR A 1023 -0.49 -7.28 36.41
C THR A 1023 -1.34 -6.86 37.63
N ARG A 1024 -2.67 -6.75 37.49
CA ARG A 1024 -3.56 -6.24 38.55
C ARG A 1024 -4.18 -7.28 39.46
N GLY A 1025 -4.44 -8.48 38.98
CA GLY A 1025 -5.26 -9.46 39.69
C GLY A 1025 -6.40 -9.99 38.81
N ALA A 1026 -7.08 -11.04 39.29
CA ALA A 1026 -8.23 -11.64 38.59
C ALA A 1026 -9.47 -10.72 38.53
N SER A 1027 -9.64 -9.80 39.49
CA SER A 1027 -10.76 -8.86 39.57
C SER A 1027 -10.26 -7.42 39.40
N GLY A 1028 -10.59 -6.76 38.27
CA GLY A 1028 -10.29 -5.34 38.09
C GLY A 1028 -9.79 -4.90 36.72
N THR A 1029 -10.06 -5.68 35.66
CA THR A 1029 -9.85 -5.22 34.28
C THR A 1029 -10.77 -4.03 33.99
N PRO A 1030 -10.28 -2.89 33.47
CA PRO A 1030 -11.11 -1.71 33.19
C PRO A 1030 -12.10 -2.03 32.10
N ASP A 1031 -13.26 -1.39 32.17
CA ASP A 1031 -14.27 -1.42 31.13
C ASP A 1031 -13.69 -1.06 29.76
N SER A 1032 -12.64 -0.24 29.67
CA SER A 1032 -11.99 0.10 28.39
C SER A 1032 -11.18 -1.05 27.76
N VAL A 1033 -10.51 -1.87 28.58
CA VAL A 1033 -9.75 -3.04 28.07
C VAL A 1033 -10.69 -4.22 27.85
N LEU A 1034 -11.72 -4.37 28.68
CA LEU A 1034 -12.78 -5.36 28.46
C LEU A 1034 -13.61 -5.03 27.22
N ALA A 1035 -14.01 -3.76 27.02
CA ALA A 1035 -14.71 -3.33 25.81
C ALA A 1035 -13.84 -3.52 24.56
N PHE A 1036 -12.52 -3.28 24.65
CA PHE A 1036 -11.58 -3.57 23.56
C PHE A 1036 -11.46 -5.08 23.29
N ALA A 1037 -11.25 -5.88 24.34
CA ALA A 1037 -11.12 -7.32 24.25
C ALA A 1037 -12.38 -7.90 23.57
N VAL A 1038 -13.57 -7.47 23.99
CA VAL A 1038 -14.85 -7.81 23.36
C VAL A 1038 -14.93 -7.31 21.91
N ALA A 1039 -14.50 -6.08 21.61
CA ALA A 1039 -14.49 -5.54 20.24
C ALA A 1039 -13.57 -6.32 19.29
N HIS A 1040 -12.58 -7.04 19.80
CA HIS A 1040 -11.62 -7.85 19.04
C HIS A 1040 -11.80 -9.36 19.26
N GLY A 1041 -12.98 -9.78 19.73
CA GLY A 1041 -13.37 -11.19 19.78
C GLY A 1041 -12.78 -12.00 20.93
N CYS A 1042 -12.19 -11.36 21.95
CA CYS A 1042 -11.92 -12.03 23.21
C CYS A 1042 -13.25 -12.28 23.92
N ASP A 1043 -13.52 -13.55 24.17
CA ASP A 1043 -14.58 -13.97 25.05
C ASP A 1043 -14.10 -13.89 26.51
N THR A 1044 -14.61 -12.88 27.20
CA THR A 1044 -14.29 -12.59 28.61
C THR A 1044 -15.41 -12.98 29.56
N ALA A 1045 -16.50 -13.60 29.07
CA ALA A 1045 -17.69 -13.88 29.87
C ALA A 1045 -17.61 -15.28 30.47
N ALA A 1046 -17.88 -15.43 31.78
CA ALA A 1046 -18.01 -16.76 32.35
C ALA A 1046 -19.35 -17.40 31.93
N PRO A 1047 -19.38 -18.72 31.69
CA PRO A 1047 -20.61 -19.42 31.37
C PRO A 1047 -21.60 -19.30 32.52
N VAL A 1048 -22.87 -19.07 32.21
CA VAL A 1048 -23.95 -18.97 33.19
C VAL A 1048 -24.38 -20.38 33.62
N LEU A 1049 -24.01 -20.78 34.84
CA LEU A 1049 -24.46 -22.02 35.47
C LEU A 1049 -25.90 -21.94 35.94
N THR A 1050 -26.72 -22.87 35.49
CA THR A 1050 -28.08 -23.11 35.99
C THR A 1050 -28.07 -24.39 36.83
N LEU A 1051 -28.17 -24.21 38.15
CA LEU A 1051 -28.19 -25.28 39.15
C LEU A 1051 -29.57 -25.39 39.82
N PRO A 1052 -29.98 -26.59 40.25
CA PRO A 1052 -31.18 -26.75 41.07
C PRO A 1052 -30.97 -26.12 42.47
N SER A 1053 -32.06 -25.79 43.18
CA SER A 1053 -31.99 -25.13 44.50
C SER A 1053 -31.68 -26.12 45.64
N GLU A 1054 -32.46 -27.19 45.76
CA GLU A 1054 -32.23 -28.33 46.66
C GLU A 1054 -32.93 -29.55 46.05
N VAL A 1055 -32.25 -30.70 45.99
CA VAL A 1055 -32.80 -31.94 45.43
C VAL A 1055 -33.09 -32.91 46.56
N ARG A 1056 -34.35 -33.25 46.78
CA ARG A 1056 -34.76 -34.15 47.85
C ARG A 1056 -35.02 -35.56 47.33
N ALA A 1057 -34.55 -36.56 48.06
CA ALA A 1057 -34.88 -37.96 47.81
C ALA A 1057 -35.17 -38.70 49.11
N THR A 1058 -35.77 -39.88 49.03
CA THR A 1058 -36.08 -40.69 50.20
C THR A 1058 -35.48 -42.08 50.02
N SER A 1059 -34.67 -42.52 50.98
CA SER A 1059 -34.11 -43.88 50.95
C SER A 1059 -34.93 -44.82 51.82
N ALA A 1060 -35.07 -46.06 51.35
CA ALA A 1060 -35.63 -47.17 52.14
C ALA A 1060 -34.58 -47.80 53.09
N THR A 1061 -33.30 -47.40 52.98
CA THR A 1061 -32.20 -47.97 53.76
C THR A 1061 -31.34 -46.87 54.37
N ALA A 1062 -30.64 -47.17 55.46
CA ALA A 1062 -29.71 -46.22 56.08
C ALA A 1062 -28.47 -45.90 55.21
N ALA A 1063 -28.25 -46.63 54.11
CA ALA A 1063 -27.09 -46.47 53.23
C ALA A 1063 -27.24 -45.34 52.18
N GLY A 1064 -28.43 -44.71 52.07
CA GLY A 1064 -28.68 -43.67 51.08
C GLY A 1064 -29.42 -44.17 49.83
N THR A 1065 -29.57 -43.32 48.81
CA THR A 1065 -30.23 -43.67 47.53
C THR A 1065 -29.56 -42.95 46.37
N ALA A 1066 -29.67 -43.51 45.16
CA ALA A 1066 -29.26 -42.82 43.94
C ALA A 1066 -30.16 -41.59 43.70
N VAL A 1067 -29.56 -40.44 43.40
CA VAL A 1067 -30.28 -39.19 43.12
C VAL A 1067 -29.80 -38.62 41.79
N THR A 1068 -30.75 -38.36 40.89
CA THR A 1068 -30.51 -37.69 39.61
C THR A 1068 -30.93 -36.24 39.68
N PHE A 1069 -30.11 -35.37 39.12
CA PHE A 1069 -30.36 -33.93 38.97
C PHE A 1069 -29.81 -33.43 37.63
N THR A 1070 -30.25 -32.25 37.21
CA THR A 1070 -29.79 -31.60 35.96
C THR A 1070 -29.07 -30.32 36.31
N ALA A 1071 -27.82 -30.19 35.87
CA ALA A 1071 -27.05 -28.95 35.87
C ALA A 1071 -26.69 -28.62 34.42
N THR A 1072 -26.90 -27.37 34.00
CA THR A 1072 -26.57 -26.90 32.65
C THR A 1072 -25.76 -25.62 32.74
N ALA A 1073 -24.93 -25.35 31.74
CA ALA A 1073 -24.30 -24.05 31.59
C ALA A 1073 -24.43 -23.57 30.14
N ALA A 1074 -24.52 -22.26 29.97
CA ALA A 1074 -24.59 -21.62 28.66
C ALA A 1074 -23.68 -20.40 28.66
N ASP A 1075 -23.03 -20.14 27.53
CA ASP A 1075 -22.16 -18.98 27.34
C ASP A 1075 -22.65 -18.13 26.17
N ALA A 1076 -22.37 -16.82 26.22
CA ALA A 1076 -22.82 -15.86 25.22
C ALA A 1076 -22.08 -15.96 23.88
N VAL A 1077 -20.89 -16.57 23.88
CA VAL A 1077 -20.03 -16.79 22.71
C VAL A 1077 -20.01 -18.27 22.30
N ASP A 1078 -19.99 -19.19 23.26
CA ASP A 1078 -19.86 -20.65 23.03
C ASP A 1078 -21.21 -21.43 23.07
N ASP A 1079 -22.34 -20.75 23.19
CA ASP A 1079 -23.71 -21.29 23.34
C ASP A 1079 -23.88 -22.25 24.52
N ALA A 1080 -23.50 -23.53 24.40
CA ALA A 1080 -23.76 -24.58 25.40
C ALA A 1080 -22.47 -25.15 26.00
N VAL A 1081 -22.32 -25.01 27.32
CA VAL A 1081 -21.12 -25.42 28.07
C VAL A 1081 -21.46 -26.58 29.02
N ALA A 1082 -20.57 -27.57 29.10
CA ALA A 1082 -20.77 -28.72 29.98
C ALA A 1082 -20.62 -28.32 31.47
N ALA A 1083 -21.64 -28.60 32.27
CA ALA A 1083 -21.57 -28.49 33.74
C ALA A 1083 -21.16 -29.84 34.34
N VAL A 1084 -20.03 -29.85 35.06
CA VAL A 1084 -19.50 -31.02 35.76
C VAL A 1084 -19.80 -30.88 37.25
N CYS A 1085 -20.42 -31.89 37.86
CA CYS A 1085 -20.81 -31.87 39.27
C CYS A 1085 -20.25 -33.05 40.06
N ASP A 1086 -19.89 -32.82 41.33
CA ASP A 1086 -19.43 -33.83 42.28
C ASP A 1086 -20.14 -33.68 43.65
N PRO A 1087 -20.84 -34.71 44.17
CA PRO A 1087 -21.11 -36.01 43.54
C PRO A 1087 -21.95 -35.91 42.26
N ALA A 1088 -21.63 -36.69 41.23
CA ALA A 1088 -22.28 -36.63 39.92
C ALA A 1088 -23.77 -37.05 39.95
N SER A 1089 -24.54 -36.57 38.98
CA SER A 1089 -25.96 -36.96 38.82
C SER A 1089 -26.08 -38.48 38.63
N GLY A 1090 -26.92 -39.11 39.45
CA GLY A 1090 -27.09 -40.57 39.51
C GLY A 1090 -26.19 -41.29 40.53
N ALA A 1091 -25.27 -40.58 41.21
CA ALA A 1091 -24.51 -41.14 42.34
C ALA A 1091 -25.41 -41.48 43.53
N THR A 1092 -24.93 -42.37 44.42
CA THR A 1092 -25.63 -42.71 45.66
C THR A 1092 -25.31 -41.69 46.75
N PHE A 1093 -26.34 -40.99 47.22
CA PHE A 1093 -26.24 -39.99 48.28
C PHE A 1093 -26.65 -40.59 49.63
N PRO A 1094 -25.85 -40.43 50.70
CA PRO A 1094 -26.18 -40.93 52.03
C PRO A 1094 -27.39 -40.20 52.63
N VAL A 1095 -28.05 -40.84 53.60
CA VAL A 1095 -29.13 -40.18 54.38
C VAL A 1095 -28.56 -38.96 55.11
N GLY A 1096 -29.17 -37.80 54.93
CA GLY A 1096 -28.67 -36.49 55.35
C GLY A 1096 -28.53 -35.51 54.17
N ALA A 1097 -28.07 -34.30 54.47
CA ALA A 1097 -27.74 -33.31 53.45
C ALA A 1097 -26.33 -33.57 52.90
N THR A 1098 -26.20 -33.62 51.59
CA THR A 1098 -24.93 -33.70 50.86
C THR A 1098 -24.85 -32.54 49.89
N THR A 1099 -23.85 -31.68 50.03
CA THR A 1099 -23.63 -30.57 49.10
C THR A 1099 -22.99 -31.08 47.81
N VAL A 1100 -23.58 -30.74 46.67
CA VAL A 1100 -23.04 -30.99 45.33
C VAL A 1100 -22.34 -29.74 44.84
N HIS A 1101 -21.10 -29.89 44.38
CA HIS A 1101 -20.32 -28.82 43.77
C HIS A 1101 -20.35 -28.96 42.26
N CYS A 1102 -20.75 -27.92 41.54
CA CYS A 1102 -20.81 -27.89 40.09
C CYS A 1102 -19.92 -26.79 39.51
N THR A 1103 -19.23 -27.10 38.42
CA THR A 1103 -18.34 -26.20 37.69
C THR A 1103 -18.60 -26.31 36.19
N ALA A 1104 -18.60 -25.20 35.48
CA ALA A 1104 -18.65 -25.16 34.02
C ALA A 1104 -17.54 -24.25 33.50
N THR A 1105 -16.87 -24.67 32.43
CA THR A 1105 -15.76 -23.94 31.81
C THR A 1105 -15.98 -23.88 30.30
N ASP A 1106 -16.02 -22.69 29.73
CA ASP A 1106 -16.22 -22.47 28.29
C ASP A 1106 -14.95 -22.76 27.46
N ALA A 1107 -15.01 -22.56 26.13
CA ALA A 1107 -13.89 -22.82 25.23
C ALA A 1107 -12.75 -21.80 25.40
N SER A 1108 -13.07 -20.61 25.90
CA SER A 1108 -12.14 -19.54 26.24
C SER A 1108 -11.49 -19.70 27.62
N GLY A 1109 -11.95 -20.69 28.40
CA GLY A 1109 -11.46 -21.01 29.72
C GLY A 1109 -12.10 -20.22 30.87
N ASN A 1110 -13.10 -19.37 30.62
CA ASN A 1110 -13.84 -18.73 31.70
C ASN A 1110 -14.65 -19.78 32.45
N THR A 1111 -14.72 -19.65 33.77
CA THR A 1111 -15.28 -20.70 34.63
C THR A 1111 -16.31 -20.10 35.58
N ALA A 1112 -17.47 -20.75 35.67
CA ALA A 1112 -18.42 -20.52 36.74
C ALA A 1112 -18.44 -21.72 37.67
N SER A 1113 -18.78 -21.49 38.93
CA SER A 1113 -19.01 -22.56 39.91
C SER A 1113 -20.18 -22.22 40.81
N GLY A 1114 -20.89 -23.24 41.26
CA GLY A 1114 -22.01 -23.10 42.19
C GLY A 1114 -22.27 -24.40 42.95
N THR A 1115 -23.11 -24.32 43.96
CA THR A 1115 -23.43 -25.45 44.83
C THR A 1115 -24.92 -25.55 45.08
N PHE A 1116 -25.40 -26.77 45.29
CA PHE A 1116 -26.74 -27.02 45.80
C PHE A 1116 -26.74 -28.26 46.67
N ASP A 1117 -27.74 -28.41 47.54
CA ASP A 1117 -27.81 -29.54 48.45
C ASP A 1117 -28.71 -30.67 47.92
N VAL A 1118 -28.25 -31.90 48.10
CA VAL A 1118 -29.06 -33.11 47.96
C VAL A 1118 -29.41 -33.61 49.35
N LEU A 1119 -30.70 -33.56 49.72
CA LEU A 1119 -31.19 -34.03 51.02
C LEU A 1119 -31.88 -35.38 50.86
N VAL A 1120 -31.26 -36.45 51.38
CA VAL A 1120 -31.87 -37.78 51.43
C VAL A 1120 -32.48 -38.02 52.81
N THR A 1121 -33.79 -38.17 52.88
CA THR A 1121 -34.50 -38.51 54.12
C THR A 1121 -34.77 -40.02 54.22
N TRP A 1122 -34.77 -40.56 55.43
CA TRP A 1122 -35.10 -41.97 55.71
C TRP A 1122 -36.49 -42.02 56.35
N ALA A 1123 -37.48 -42.66 55.69
CA ALA A 1123 -38.88 -42.60 56.12
C ALA A 1123 -39.45 -43.96 56.55
N VAL A 1124 -40.04 -44.00 57.76
CA VAL A 1124 -41.03 -44.99 58.22
C VAL A 1124 -42.24 -44.18 58.71
N GLY A 1125 -43.42 -44.42 58.13
CA GLY A 1125 -44.54 -43.45 58.19
C GLY A 1125 -45.41 -43.45 59.46
N ALA A 1126 -45.99 -42.29 59.77
CA ALA A 1126 -47.31 -42.08 60.43
C ALA A 1126 -47.74 -40.58 60.36
N ASP A 1127 -49.05 -40.34 60.25
CA ASP A 1127 -49.73 -39.05 60.01
C ASP A 1127 -49.91 -38.11 61.22
N GLY A 1128 -49.94 -36.80 60.96
CA GLY A 1128 -50.42 -35.73 61.86
C GLY A 1128 -50.36 -34.34 61.21
N GLY A 1129 -51.51 -33.67 61.08
CA GLY A 1129 -51.67 -32.43 60.31
C GLY A 1129 -51.29 -31.13 61.04
N ALA A 1130 -50.71 -30.19 60.27
CA ALA A 1130 -50.66 -28.74 60.55
C ALA A 1130 -50.56 -27.98 59.20
N GLY A 1131 -51.34 -26.92 59.05
CA GLY A 1131 -51.41 -26.10 57.82
C GLY A 1131 -50.48 -24.88 57.85
N GLY A 1132 -50.14 -24.37 56.67
CA GLY A 1132 -49.43 -23.11 56.44
C GLY A 1132 -49.81 -22.50 55.09
N THR A 1133 -49.97 -21.18 55.06
CA THR A 1133 -50.28 -20.40 53.86
C THR A 1133 -48.96 -20.03 53.16
N VAL A 1134 -48.83 -20.37 51.86
CA VAL A 1134 -47.73 -19.90 51.01
C VAL A 1134 -48.25 -18.68 50.25
N PRO A 1135 -47.62 -17.50 50.35
CA PRO A 1135 -48.02 -16.34 49.56
C PRO A 1135 -47.84 -16.66 48.07
N ALA A 1136 -48.76 -16.20 47.23
CA ALA A 1136 -48.67 -16.40 45.81
C ALA A 1136 -47.35 -15.84 45.25
N THR A 1137 -46.62 -16.67 44.50
CA THR A 1137 -45.43 -16.23 43.76
C THR A 1137 -45.89 -15.68 42.43
N LEU A 1138 -45.62 -14.39 42.20
CA LEU A 1138 -45.78 -13.72 40.92
C LEU A 1138 -44.38 -13.37 40.40
N ALA A 1139 -44.02 -13.84 39.21
CA ALA A 1139 -42.82 -13.43 38.52
C ALA A 1139 -43.15 -13.04 37.08
N LEU A 1140 -42.65 -11.88 36.68
CA LEU A 1140 -42.78 -11.32 35.33
C LEU A 1140 -41.38 -11.06 34.81
N THR A 1141 -41.01 -11.70 33.70
CA THR A 1141 -39.75 -11.41 33.00
C THR A 1141 -40.09 -10.78 31.65
N LEU A 1142 -39.61 -9.56 31.42
CA LEU A 1142 -39.77 -8.88 30.13
C LEU A 1142 -38.59 -9.22 29.21
N GLY A 1143 -38.85 -9.33 27.92
CA GLY A 1143 -37.84 -9.42 26.87
C GLY A 1143 -37.16 -8.08 26.60
N ALA A 1144 -36.36 -8.02 25.54
CA ALA A 1144 -35.66 -6.79 25.15
C ALA A 1144 -36.65 -5.62 24.94
N PRO A 1145 -36.26 -4.37 25.25
CA PRO A 1145 -37.10 -3.20 24.97
C PRO A 1145 -37.56 -3.16 23.50
N ALA A 1146 -38.84 -2.88 23.28
CA ALA A 1146 -39.38 -2.80 21.92
C ALA A 1146 -38.93 -1.50 21.24
N THR A 1147 -38.36 -1.62 20.04
CA THR A 1147 -37.87 -0.49 19.24
C THR A 1147 -38.73 -0.31 17.99
N PHE A 1148 -39.28 0.89 17.80
CA PHE A 1148 -39.95 1.24 16.54
C PHE A 1148 -38.92 1.52 15.44
N GLY A 1149 -39.28 1.26 14.19
CA GLY A 1149 -38.55 1.79 13.03
C GLY A 1149 -38.63 3.33 12.97
N PRO A 1150 -37.86 3.98 12.07
CA PRO A 1150 -37.80 5.43 11.97
C PRO A 1150 -39.18 6.04 11.62
N PHE A 1151 -39.59 7.06 12.37
CA PHE A 1151 -40.79 7.84 12.06
C PHE A 1151 -40.54 8.76 10.86
N THR A 1152 -41.42 8.72 9.86
CA THR A 1152 -41.30 9.49 8.62
C THR A 1152 -42.09 10.81 8.72
N PRO A 1153 -41.45 12.00 8.65
CA PRO A 1153 -42.16 13.28 8.64
C PRO A 1153 -43.09 13.42 7.42
N GLY A 1154 -44.27 14.02 7.61
CA GLY A 1154 -45.21 14.29 6.52
C GLY A 1154 -46.14 13.14 6.13
N LEU A 1155 -46.02 11.96 6.77
CA LEU A 1155 -46.79 10.76 6.46
C LEU A 1155 -47.62 10.31 7.65
N ALA A 1156 -48.95 10.25 7.49
CA ALA A 1156 -49.83 9.65 8.48
C ALA A 1156 -49.65 8.12 8.51
N LYS A 1157 -49.17 7.56 9.62
CA LYS A 1157 -48.87 6.11 9.73
C LYS A 1157 -48.91 5.63 11.18
N ASP A 1158 -49.45 4.42 11.37
CA ASP A 1158 -49.31 3.67 12.62
C ASP A 1158 -48.02 2.84 12.59
N TYR A 1159 -47.18 3.04 13.60
CA TYR A 1159 -45.96 2.28 13.81
C TYR A 1159 -46.21 1.25 14.90
N THR A 1160 -45.78 0.01 14.67
CA THR A 1160 -45.99 -1.11 15.58
C THR A 1160 -44.65 -1.70 15.99
N ALA A 1161 -44.44 -1.97 17.27
CA ALA A 1161 -43.31 -2.72 17.80
C ALA A 1161 -43.81 -3.73 18.84
N SER A 1162 -43.05 -4.78 19.11
CA SER A 1162 -43.46 -5.78 20.11
C SER A 1162 -42.29 -6.30 20.91
N THR A 1163 -42.56 -6.69 22.15
CA THR A 1163 -41.67 -7.51 22.97
C THR A 1163 -42.44 -8.67 23.58
N THR A 1164 -41.75 -9.58 24.23
CA THR A 1164 -42.35 -10.71 24.94
C THR A 1164 -42.26 -10.49 26.44
N ALA A 1165 -43.21 -11.04 27.18
CA ALA A 1165 -43.13 -11.19 28.62
C ALA A 1165 -43.41 -12.64 28.97
N ASN A 1166 -42.75 -13.17 30.00
CA ASN A 1166 -42.99 -14.50 30.50
C ASN A 1166 -43.59 -14.42 31.90
N VAL A 1167 -44.75 -15.06 32.10
CA VAL A 1167 -45.52 -14.98 33.35
C VAL A 1167 -45.46 -16.30 34.10
N ILE A 1168 -45.05 -16.21 35.36
CA ILE A 1168 -45.20 -17.28 36.35
C ILE A 1168 -46.11 -16.75 37.46
N SER A 1169 -47.18 -17.48 37.74
CA SER A 1169 -48.09 -17.19 38.84
C SER A 1169 -48.54 -18.47 39.51
N THR A 1170 -48.42 -18.54 40.83
CA THR A 1170 -49.12 -19.58 41.61
C THR A 1170 -50.50 -19.14 42.08
N ALA A 1171 -50.89 -17.88 41.84
CA ALA A 1171 -52.24 -17.37 42.11
C ALA A 1171 -53.24 -17.86 41.07
N GLY A 1172 -54.46 -18.18 41.51
CA GLY A 1172 -55.58 -18.59 40.66
C GLY A 1172 -56.33 -17.43 39.97
N ASP A 1173 -55.87 -16.19 40.11
CA ASP A 1173 -56.55 -14.97 39.61
C ASP A 1173 -55.56 -13.86 39.17
N ALA A 1174 -54.38 -14.21 38.65
CA ALA A 1174 -53.37 -13.21 38.29
C ALA A 1174 -53.80 -12.32 37.11
N ALA A 1175 -53.44 -11.04 37.17
CA ALA A 1175 -53.69 -10.05 36.14
C ALA A 1175 -52.42 -9.23 35.84
N LEU A 1176 -52.07 -9.11 34.56
CA LEU A 1176 -50.98 -8.28 34.05
C LEU A 1176 -51.54 -6.94 33.58
N THR A 1177 -51.04 -5.86 34.16
CA THR A 1177 -51.40 -4.48 33.82
C THR A 1177 -50.16 -3.68 33.43
N VAL A 1178 -50.36 -2.56 32.73
CA VAL A 1178 -49.32 -1.58 32.43
C VAL A 1178 -49.73 -0.23 33.00
N SER A 1179 -48.76 0.56 33.46
CA SER A 1179 -48.95 1.97 33.78
C SER A 1179 -49.53 2.71 32.57
N ASP A 1180 -50.20 3.83 32.81
CA ASP A 1180 -50.69 4.69 31.72
C ASP A 1180 -49.54 4.98 30.72
N PRO A 1181 -49.67 4.56 29.44
CA PRO A 1181 -48.56 4.64 28.51
C PRO A 1181 -48.12 6.06 28.17
N GLY A 1182 -49.01 7.04 28.40
CA GLY A 1182 -48.77 8.43 28.08
C GLY A 1182 -48.37 8.61 26.62
N HIS A 1183 -47.33 9.41 26.38
CA HIS A 1183 -46.85 9.76 25.05
C HIS A 1183 -45.35 9.59 24.99
N LEU A 1184 -44.80 9.22 23.83
CA LEU A 1184 -43.35 9.22 23.63
C LEU A 1184 -42.79 10.64 23.66
N THR A 1185 -41.63 10.82 24.28
CA THR A 1185 -40.99 12.13 24.48
C THR A 1185 -39.57 12.17 23.92
N ASN A 1186 -39.19 13.31 23.33
CA ASN A 1186 -37.81 13.64 22.93
C ASN A 1186 -37.44 14.96 23.64
N GLY A 1187 -36.71 14.84 24.76
CA GLY A 1187 -36.50 15.95 25.70
C GLY A 1187 -37.81 16.43 26.31
N THR A 1188 -38.09 17.74 26.27
CA THR A 1188 -39.36 18.33 26.75
C THR A 1188 -40.51 18.23 25.73
N PHE A 1189 -40.28 17.63 24.56
CA PHE A 1189 -41.27 17.55 23.49
C PHE A 1189 -41.98 16.21 23.50
N THR A 1190 -43.31 16.25 23.40
CA THR A 1190 -44.20 15.09 23.51
C THR A 1190 -45.00 14.92 22.22
N LEU A 1191 -45.10 13.69 21.71
CA LEU A 1191 -45.88 13.42 20.50
C LEU A 1191 -47.38 13.70 20.71
N PRO A 1192 -48.12 14.17 19.68
CA PRO A 1192 -49.54 14.49 19.84
C PRO A 1192 -50.44 13.28 20.14
N SER A 1193 -50.15 12.12 19.56
CA SER A 1193 -50.92 10.89 19.80
C SER A 1193 -50.31 10.06 20.93
N PRO A 1194 -51.12 9.52 21.87
CA PRO A 1194 -50.61 8.68 22.95
C PRO A 1194 -50.11 7.34 22.42
N LEU A 1195 -49.17 6.74 23.16
CA LEU A 1195 -48.74 5.38 22.94
C LEU A 1195 -49.86 4.43 23.36
N THR A 1196 -50.11 3.37 22.59
CA THR A 1196 -51.08 2.33 22.98
C THR A 1196 -50.38 1.00 23.17
N VAL A 1197 -50.84 0.23 24.15
CA VAL A 1197 -50.25 -1.05 24.55
C VAL A 1197 -51.34 -2.12 24.57
N ALA A 1198 -51.07 -3.26 23.94
CA ALA A 1198 -51.96 -4.41 23.92
C ALA A 1198 -51.23 -5.67 24.36
N PHE A 1199 -51.93 -6.53 25.10
CA PHE A 1199 -51.44 -7.83 25.52
C PHE A 1199 -52.15 -8.94 24.74
N SER A 1200 -51.40 -9.92 24.27
CA SER A 1200 -51.97 -11.18 23.74
C SER A 1200 -52.75 -11.97 24.80
N LYS A 1201 -52.37 -11.81 26.08
CA LYS A 1201 -53.06 -12.37 27.25
C LYS A 1201 -52.74 -11.52 28.48
N SER A 1202 -53.75 -11.19 29.28
CA SER A 1202 -53.58 -10.30 30.45
C SER A 1202 -54.17 -10.83 31.76
N THR A 1203 -54.83 -12.00 31.75
CA THR A 1203 -55.41 -12.61 32.96
C THR A 1203 -55.26 -14.13 32.97
N TRP A 1204 -55.17 -14.70 34.17
CA TRP A 1204 -55.01 -16.13 34.43
C TRP A 1204 -55.94 -16.57 35.56
N THR A 1205 -56.69 -17.64 35.33
CA THR A 1205 -57.67 -18.19 36.29
C THR A 1205 -57.19 -19.47 37.00
N ALA A 1206 -55.90 -19.80 36.84
CA ALA A 1206 -55.21 -20.93 37.45
C ALA A 1206 -53.69 -20.69 37.48
N PRO A 1207 -52.92 -21.41 38.31
CA PRO A 1207 -51.47 -21.33 38.31
C PRO A 1207 -50.87 -21.58 36.92
N VAL A 1208 -49.90 -20.76 36.54
CA VAL A 1208 -49.16 -20.86 35.28
C VAL A 1208 -47.67 -20.74 35.51
N ALA A 1209 -46.88 -21.45 34.69
CA ALA A 1209 -45.44 -21.37 34.70
C ALA A 1209 -44.94 -21.15 33.28
N ASN A 1210 -44.16 -20.08 33.08
CA ASN A 1210 -43.55 -19.71 31.81
C ASN A 1210 -44.56 -19.54 30.68
N ASP A 1211 -45.71 -18.90 30.96
CA ASP A 1211 -46.69 -18.60 29.92
C ASP A 1211 -46.27 -17.34 29.16
N PRO A 1212 -45.96 -17.42 27.85
CA PRO A 1212 -45.48 -16.29 27.07
C PRO A 1212 -46.63 -15.35 26.69
N VAL A 1213 -46.41 -14.06 26.87
CA VAL A 1213 -47.30 -12.97 26.49
C VAL A 1213 -46.57 -12.04 25.52
N THR A 1214 -47.05 -11.94 24.29
CA THR A 1214 -46.65 -10.83 23.40
C THR A 1214 -47.28 -9.53 23.87
N ILE A 1215 -46.45 -8.50 24.04
CA ILE A 1215 -46.83 -7.12 24.31
C ILE A 1215 -46.61 -6.32 23.02
N THR A 1216 -47.67 -5.74 22.47
CA THR A 1216 -47.62 -4.94 21.24
C THR A 1216 -47.82 -3.47 21.57
N PHE A 1217 -46.95 -2.63 21.04
CA PHE A 1217 -46.95 -1.18 21.15
C PHE A 1217 -47.33 -0.58 19.82
N ASN A 1218 -48.29 0.34 19.80
CA ASN A 1218 -48.66 1.08 18.60
C ASN A 1218 -48.59 2.59 18.85
N GLN A 1219 -47.86 3.29 17.99
CA GLN A 1219 -47.73 4.75 17.97
C GLN A 1219 -48.26 5.30 16.65
N HIS A 1220 -49.32 6.11 16.71
CA HIS A 1220 -49.81 6.87 15.56
C HIS A 1220 -48.98 8.14 15.38
N ILE A 1221 -48.60 8.46 14.14
CA ILE A 1221 -48.05 9.75 13.75
C ILE A 1221 -48.94 10.31 12.65
N GLY A 1222 -49.51 11.49 12.85
CA GLY A 1222 -50.28 12.21 11.83
C GLY A 1222 -49.40 12.85 10.76
N ALA A 1223 -49.93 13.05 9.56
CA ALA A 1223 -49.18 13.68 8.45
C ALA A 1223 -48.69 15.10 8.76
N THR A 1224 -49.32 15.78 9.72
CA THR A 1224 -48.98 17.13 10.17
C THR A 1224 -48.35 17.17 11.57
N ASP A 1225 -48.06 16.02 12.17
CA ASP A 1225 -47.49 15.98 13.52
C ASP A 1225 -46.02 16.43 13.49
N PRO A 1226 -45.62 17.38 14.35
CA PRO A 1226 -44.25 17.83 14.42
C PRO A 1226 -43.33 16.73 14.98
N LEU A 1227 -42.22 16.44 14.28
CA LEU A 1227 -41.18 15.51 14.72
C LEU A 1227 -39.84 16.26 14.88
N ARG A 1228 -39.05 15.90 15.91
CA ARG A 1228 -37.70 16.40 16.21
C ARG A 1228 -36.68 15.31 15.93
N THR A 1229 -35.50 15.72 15.47
CA THR A 1229 -34.35 14.82 15.33
C THR A 1229 -33.92 14.30 16.70
N GLY A 1230 -33.64 12.99 16.81
CA GLY A 1230 -33.23 12.33 18.05
C GLY A 1230 -34.22 11.26 18.53
N THR A 1231 -33.90 10.63 19.66
CA THR A 1231 -34.64 9.47 20.17
C THR A 1231 -35.88 9.90 20.96
N TYR A 1232 -37.01 9.25 20.64
CA TYR A 1232 -38.25 9.35 21.41
C TYR A 1232 -38.38 8.14 22.34
N ALA A 1233 -38.63 8.38 23.63
CA ALA A 1233 -38.77 7.30 24.61
C ALA A 1233 -39.85 7.62 25.65
N THR A 1234 -40.40 6.57 26.25
CA THR A 1234 -41.21 6.61 27.48
C THR A 1234 -40.89 5.36 28.31
N THR A 1235 -40.99 5.46 29.62
CA THR A 1235 -40.77 4.32 30.54
C THR A 1235 -42.13 3.83 31.02
N LEU A 1236 -42.38 2.53 30.87
CA LEU A 1236 -43.62 1.88 31.27
C LEU A 1236 -43.36 0.87 32.37
N THR A 1237 -44.24 0.86 33.37
CA THR A 1237 -44.19 -0.11 34.47
C THR A 1237 -45.24 -1.18 34.21
N PHE A 1238 -44.80 -2.42 34.02
CA PHE A 1238 -45.68 -3.58 33.91
C PHE A 1238 -45.81 -4.24 35.29
N THR A 1239 -47.05 -4.47 35.71
CA THR A 1239 -47.36 -5.01 37.03
C THR A 1239 -48.14 -6.29 36.88
N LEU A 1240 -47.59 -7.40 37.37
CA LEU A 1240 -48.33 -8.65 37.56
C LEU A 1240 -48.88 -8.63 38.99
N SER A 1241 -50.19 -8.79 39.15
CA SER A 1241 -50.89 -8.67 40.44
C SER A 1241 -51.93 -9.76 40.62
N THR A 1242 -52.35 -10.02 41.87
CA THR A 1242 -53.44 -10.92 42.26
C THR A 1242 -54.32 -10.21 43.28
N THR A 1243 -55.63 -10.48 43.28
CA THR A 1243 -56.54 -9.98 44.33
C THR A 1243 -56.65 -10.91 45.53
N SER A 1244 -56.07 -12.11 45.43
CA SER A 1244 -56.10 -13.16 46.46
C SER A 1244 -54.67 -13.68 46.72
N PRO A 1245 -53.80 -12.88 47.38
CA PRO A 1245 -52.39 -13.20 47.58
C PRO A 1245 -52.14 -14.39 48.52
#